data_AF-A0A9D8QUB1-F1
#
_entry.id   AF-A0A9D8QUB1-F1
#
_cell.length_a   1.000
_cell.length_b   1.000
_cell.length_c   1.000
_cell.angle_alpha   90.00
_cell.angle_beta   90.00
_cell.angle_gamma   90.00
#
_symmetry.space_group_name_H-M   'P 1'
#
loop_
_entity.id
_entity.type
_entity.pdbx_description
1 polymer ?
#
loop_
_entity_poly.entity_id
_entity_poly.type
_entity_poly.pdbx_seq_one_letter_code
_entity_poly.pdbx_strand_id
1 'polypeptide(L)'
;MTKRIFLLAALLLIFITPADSVLKEKDLARTLGVLKAELQANYEQQQAFMQSYEQQGMQQHQQLVWYMHQCEQIGLMLYSQSTDNTFDMAYACQQAANLKRDLDNRNSKMRQYDKIIARLKQEIERTDNLIRSLKRMPPVIDADSILSASDSVLLQAIDSLASKKDSLLVARNSMDEESVEILEEENNEIPEEEEDNLEPLFLTRAQQKDRNACLLFADTIRNNMQHFLENLEAENAYYQSVREKVHELDEFAQSRYKLLQDNIFRNGGANYFRILASLPMQIMMVKSTIDMKYKPFEGHGKLYSEWRGATVLFISIFLIFYLALSLGISYIVLRWLLPKKWRGPDFKTKRMMLNNIVGIALFAIIVMVLRATVQRNFIQMGTGLIINIAWLLEAIFLSLYVRLKGDQMRHAAIIYMPLMLLSFIVILFRIVLIPNALVNLIFPPILLAFSIWQYFVSKHHRQYLPMLDKFYTNITTAAMFFACIAAWIGYTLLAVQVMIWWTFQLAAIMTITFIYDLTKKYESRYLLKHLGANLTSTSERLDLLKRVKKGDFIDQTWFYDLFCKTLVPILAVASVLVSIYWAAEVFEMTSLCQKVFKKDLVNLTGLIRISLYRICMAAALFFIFRYINYAIRSFYLHYKKQYVGSNEAINKTLARNIIAIVCWGLYIIIVLVLFRVPKGGISIVSAGLATGLGFAMQSILENFFYGISLMSGRIHVG
;
A
#
# COMPACT_ATOMS: atom_id res chain seq x y z
N MET A 1 -25.74 10.23 -22.84
CA MET A 1 -25.65 11.56 -23.47
C MET A 1 -24.68 12.52 -22.77
N THR A 2 -24.54 12.46 -21.45
CA THR A 2 -23.64 13.32 -20.65
C THR A 2 -22.16 13.28 -21.05
N LYS A 3 -21.60 12.12 -21.45
CA LYS A 3 -20.21 12.02 -21.91
C LYS A 3 -19.93 12.72 -23.25
N ARG A 4 -20.93 12.81 -24.15
CA ARG A 4 -20.80 13.50 -25.44
C ARG A 4 -20.86 15.02 -25.27
N ILE A 5 -21.66 15.49 -24.32
CA ILE A 5 -21.75 16.93 -23.97
C ILE A 5 -20.45 17.40 -23.33
N PHE A 6 -19.82 16.58 -22.47
CA PHE A 6 -18.52 16.90 -21.88
C PHE A 6 -17.40 16.93 -22.91
N LEU A 7 -17.43 16.00 -23.88
CA LEU A 7 -16.49 16.01 -25.02
C LEU A 7 -16.70 17.22 -25.92
N LEU A 8 -17.95 17.60 -26.22
CA LEU A 8 -18.28 18.80 -27.00
C LEU A 8 -17.89 20.09 -26.27
N ALA A 9 -18.09 20.16 -24.95
CA ALA A 9 -17.68 21.31 -24.13
C ALA A 9 -16.15 21.42 -24.03
N ALA A 10 -15.44 20.29 -23.94
CA ALA A 10 -13.97 20.26 -23.99
C ALA A 10 -13.45 20.66 -25.37
N LEU A 11 -14.12 20.25 -26.45
CA LEU A 11 -13.80 20.65 -27.83
C LEU A 11 -14.07 22.15 -28.06
N LEU A 12 -15.15 22.69 -27.51
CA LEU A 12 -15.47 24.12 -27.54
C LEU A 12 -14.46 24.95 -26.74
N LEU A 13 -13.94 24.44 -25.63
CA LEU A 13 -12.87 25.08 -24.86
C LEU A 13 -11.53 25.10 -25.61
N ILE A 14 -11.25 24.11 -26.46
CA ILE A 14 -10.05 24.07 -27.32
C ILE A 14 -10.16 25.09 -28.48
N PHE A 15 -11.36 25.47 -28.89
CA PHE A 15 -11.58 26.50 -29.91
C PHE A 15 -11.59 27.94 -29.38
N ILE A 16 -11.60 28.13 -28.05
CA ILE A 16 -11.58 29.47 -27.41
C ILE A 16 -10.15 29.88 -27.00
N THR A 17 -9.17 28.99 -27.09
CA THR A 17 -7.77 29.39 -26.92
C THR A 17 -7.25 30.06 -28.20
N PRO A 18 -6.67 31.27 -28.13
CA PRO A 18 -6.06 31.90 -29.29
C PRO A 18 -4.97 30.99 -29.85
N ALA A 19 -5.08 30.62 -31.13
CA ALA A 19 -4.14 29.78 -31.86
C ALA A 19 -2.94 30.57 -32.43
N ASP A 20 -2.68 31.76 -31.90
CA ASP A 20 -1.57 32.61 -32.31
C ASP A 20 -0.42 32.48 -31.32
N SER A 21 0.37 31.43 -31.50
CA SER A 21 1.69 31.32 -30.89
C SER A 21 2.74 31.07 -31.97
N VAL A 22 2.83 31.99 -32.93
CA VAL A 22 3.99 32.13 -33.81
C VAL A 22 4.28 33.62 -33.93
N LEU A 23 5.40 34.05 -33.33
CA LEU A 23 5.91 35.41 -33.41
C LEU A 23 6.11 35.83 -34.87
N LYS A 24 5.28 36.73 -35.37
CA LYS A 24 5.56 37.57 -36.54
C LYS A 24 5.41 39.03 -36.12
N GLU A 25 6.40 39.53 -35.41
CA GLU A 25 6.45 40.95 -35.09
C GLU A 25 7.05 41.73 -36.25
N LYS A 26 6.45 42.89 -36.56
CA LYS A 26 6.79 43.68 -37.75
C LYS A 26 8.21 44.25 -37.67
N ASP A 27 8.64 44.73 -36.50
CA ASP A 27 9.88 45.50 -36.34
C ASP A 27 10.59 45.20 -35.01
N LEU A 28 11.93 45.29 -35.00
CA LEU A 28 12.80 45.01 -33.84
C LEU A 28 12.43 45.80 -32.57
N ALA A 29 11.90 47.03 -32.73
CA ALA A 29 11.46 47.86 -31.62
C ALA A 29 10.33 47.20 -30.80
N ARG A 30 9.36 46.60 -31.50
CA ARG A 30 8.22 45.95 -30.85
C ARG A 30 8.66 44.65 -30.19
N THR A 31 9.56 43.89 -30.82
CA THR A 31 10.04 42.60 -30.31
C THR A 31 10.80 42.77 -29.00
N LEU A 32 11.56 43.85 -28.91
CA LEU A 32 12.34 44.15 -27.73
C LEU A 32 11.48 44.71 -26.58
N GLY A 33 10.40 45.44 -26.91
CA GLY A 33 9.37 45.88 -25.96
C GLY A 33 8.50 44.73 -25.42
N VAL A 34 8.09 43.80 -26.28
CA VAL A 34 7.34 42.59 -25.88
C VAL A 34 8.20 41.68 -25.02
N LEU A 35 9.45 41.41 -25.44
CA LEU A 35 10.41 40.64 -24.65
C LEU A 35 10.63 41.23 -23.26
N LYS A 36 10.70 42.55 -23.13
CA LYS A 36 10.81 43.23 -21.83
C LYS A 36 9.59 42.95 -20.95
N ALA A 37 8.38 43.06 -21.51
CA ALA A 37 7.14 42.80 -20.78
C ALA A 37 7.04 41.33 -20.34
N GLU A 38 7.42 40.39 -21.21
CA GLU A 38 7.46 38.97 -20.90
C GLU A 38 8.51 38.63 -19.83
N LEU A 39 9.71 39.20 -19.91
CA LEU A 39 10.77 39.00 -18.91
C LEU A 39 10.36 39.59 -17.56
N GLN A 40 9.71 40.75 -17.54
CA GLN A 40 9.20 41.35 -16.31
C GLN A 40 8.10 40.48 -15.68
N ALA A 41 7.12 40.01 -16.46
CA ALA A 41 6.08 39.11 -15.98
C ALA A 41 6.66 37.78 -15.47
N ASN A 42 7.65 37.23 -16.19
CA ASN A 42 8.32 36.00 -15.80
C ASN A 42 9.13 36.19 -14.50
N TYR A 43 9.80 37.33 -14.32
CA TYR A 43 10.50 37.66 -13.07
C TYR A 43 9.55 37.66 -11.87
N GLU A 44 8.41 38.34 -11.97
CA GLU A 44 7.40 38.39 -10.89
C GLU A 44 6.82 37.00 -10.58
N GLN A 45 6.47 36.25 -11.63
CA GLN A 45 5.97 34.89 -11.48
C GLN A 45 7.00 33.94 -10.86
N GLN A 46 8.26 34.04 -11.29
CA GLN A 46 9.36 33.25 -10.76
C GLN A 46 9.60 33.57 -9.28
N GLN A 47 9.55 34.85 -8.88
CA GLN A 47 9.75 35.25 -7.49
C GLN A 47 8.68 34.67 -6.56
N ALA A 48 7.40 34.73 -6.96
CA ALA A 48 6.30 34.13 -6.21
C ALA A 48 6.43 32.60 -6.12
N PHE A 49 6.87 31.97 -7.21
CA PHE A 49 7.12 30.53 -7.27
C PHE A 49 8.27 30.13 -6.34
N MET A 50 9.41 30.83 -6.38
CA MET A 50 10.57 30.55 -5.53
C MET A 50 10.23 30.65 -4.04
N GLN A 51 9.51 31.70 -3.62
CA GLN A 51 9.07 31.83 -2.23
C GLN A 51 8.19 30.67 -1.77
N SER A 52 7.27 30.23 -2.64
CA SER A 52 6.41 29.08 -2.37
C SER A 52 7.22 27.78 -2.26
N TYR A 53 8.26 27.63 -3.09
CA TYR A 53 9.15 26.49 -3.08
C TYR A 53 10.07 26.47 -1.86
N GLU A 54 10.63 27.61 -1.45
CA GLU A 54 11.45 27.71 -0.24
C GLU A 54 10.65 27.29 1.00
N GLN A 55 9.40 27.72 1.13
CA GLN A 55 8.53 27.30 2.23
C GLN A 55 8.29 25.78 2.23
N GLN A 56 8.06 25.19 1.05
CA GLN A 56 7.89 23.75 0.92
C GLN A 56 9.21 22.98 1.16
N GLY A 57 10.34 23.52 0.69
CA GLY A 57 11.68 22.98 0.88
C GLY A 57 12.05 22.94 2.36
N MET A 58 11.80 24.02 3.11
CA MET A 58 12.02 24.06 4.56
C MET A 58 11.24 22.97 5.31
N GLN A 59 9.98 22.76 4.96
CA GLN A 59 9.17 21.69 5.58
C GLN A 59 9.72 20.31 5.23
N GLN A 60 10.20 20.10 4.00
CA GLN A 60 10.81 18.85 3.59
C GLN A 60 12.16 18.63 4.29
N HIS A 61 13.00 19.65 4.39
CA HIS A 61 14.27 19.60 5.09
C HIS A 61 14.08 19.24 6.57
N GLN A 62 13.15 19.92 7.26
CA GLN A 62 12.81 19.58 8.66
C GLN A 62 12.36 18.13 8.83
N GLN A 63 11.62 17.59 7.85
CA GLN A 63 11.24 16.18 7.85
C GLN A 63 12.46 15.26 7.67
N LEU A 64 13.40 15.60 6.79
CA LEU A 64 14.63 14.82 6.59
C LEU A 64 15.52 14.84 7.85
N VAL A 65 15.65 15.98 8.50
CA VAL A 65 16.34 16.11 9.79
C VAL A 65 15.66 15.22 10.85
N TRP A 66 14.32 15.19 10.87
CA TRP A 66 13.58 14.28 11.74
C TRP A 66 13.89 12.80 11.43
N TYR A 67 13.92 12.40 10.15
CA TYR A 67 14.30 11.04 9.75
C TYR A 67 15.72 10.69 10.20
N MET A 68 16.67 11.61 10.07
CA MET A 68 18.05 11.43 10.53
C MET A 68 18.11 11.23 12.05
N HIS A 69 17.44 12.09 12.82
CA HIS A 69 17.38 11.93 14.28
C HIS A 69 16.75 10.61 14.72
N GLN A 70 15.67 10.19 14.05
CA GLN A 70 15.05 8.89 14.33
C GLN A 70 15.96 7.73 13.93
N CYS A 71 16.67 7.83 12.81
CA CYS A 71 17.65 6.84 12.38
C CYS A 71 18.77 6.69 13.42
N GLU A 72 19.34 7.79 13.91
CA GLU A 72 20.37 7.77 14.94
C GLU A 72 19.86 7.19 16.27
N GLN A 73 18.66 7.60 16.70
CA GLN A 73 18.05 7.08 17.92
C GLN A 73 17.79 5.57 17.85
N ILE A 74 17.23 5.09 16.73
CA ILE A 74 16.95 3.67 16.51
C ILE A 74 18.27 2.91 16.35
N GLY A 75 19.27 3.47 15.67
CA GLY A 75 20.61 2.90 15.54
C GLY A 75 21.26 2.69 16.89
N LEU A 76 21.32 3.72 17.74
CA LEU A 76 21.87 3.62 19.10
C LEU A 76 21.14 2.55 19.92
N MET A 77 19.80 2.52 19.87
CA MET A 77 19.00 1.49 20.53
C MET A 77 19.34 0.10 20.04
N LEU A 78 19.46 -0.09 18.72
CA LEU A 78 19.67 -1.39 18.08
C LEU A 78 21.10 -1.92 18.29
N TYR A 79 22.10 -1.04 18.22
CA TYR A 79 23.50 -1.39 18.46
C TYR A 79 23.78 -1.69 19.93
N SER A 80 23.07 -1.05 20.86
CA SER A 80 23.24 -1.30 22.30
C SER A 80 22.55 -2.57 22.81
N GLN A 81 21.67 -3.21 22.03
CA GLN A 81 20.93 -4.39 22.51
C GLN A 81 21.78 -5.66 22.53
N SER A 82 21.70 -6.39 23.66
CA SER A 82 22.22 -7.75 23.78
C SER A 82 21.31 -8.77 23.08
N THR A 83 21.87 -9.91 22.70
CA THR A 83 21.12 -11.00 22.06
C THR A 83 20.13 -11.70 22.99
N ASP A 84 20.30 -11.55 24.31
CA ASP A 84 19.44 -12.18 25.33
C ASP A 84 18.12 -11.44 25.54
N ASN A 85 18.01 -10.21 25.03
CA ASN A 85 16.80 -9.39 25.05
C ASN A 85 16.07 -9.47 23.70
N THR A 86 15.56 -10.66 23.37
CA THR A 86 14.83 -10.91 22.11
C THR A 86 13.73 -9.88 21.85
N PHE A 87 12.99 -9.51 22.89
CA PHE A 87 11.86 -8.61 22.74
C PHE A 87 12.25 -7.17 22.42
N ASP A 88 13.31 -6.67 23.04
CA ASP A 88 13.82 -5.30 22.82
C ASP A 88 14.47 -5.22 21.43
N MET A 89 15.23 -6.27 21.04
CA MET A 89 15.83 -6.39 19.71
C MET A 89 14.75 -6.42 18.61
N ALA A 90 13.69 -7.21 18.78
CA ALA A 90 12.60 -7.28 17.81
C ALA A 90 11.91 -5.92 17.64
N TYR A 91 11.72 -5.17 18.74
CA TYR A 91 11.18 -3.81 18.69
C TYR A 91 12.08 -2.87 17.88
N ALA A 92 13.36 -2.80 18.24
CA ALA A 92 14.31 -1.91 17.57
C ALA A 92 14.43 -2.21 16.07
N CYS A 93 14.48 -3.49 15.70
CA CYS A 93 14.53 -3.90 14.30
C CYS A 93 13.24 -3.53 13.55
N GLN A 94 12.07 -3.60 14.19
CA GLN A 94 10.80 -3.24 13.54
C GLN A 94 10.71 -1.74 13.31
N GLN A 95 11.20 -0.94 14.26
CA GLN A 95 11.27 0.52 14.11
C GLN A 95 12.18 0.91 12.94
N ALA A 96 13.34 0.27 12.81
CA ALA A 96 14.23 0.48 11.66
C ALA A 96 13.54 0.14 10.33
N ALA A 97 12.86 -1.00 10.25
CA ALA A 97 12.13 -1.43 9.05
C ALA A 97 10.96 -0.49 8.71
N ASN A 98 10.23 0.00 9.72
CA ASN A 98 9.14 0.96 9.55
C ASN A 98 9.67 2.31 9.04
N LEU A 99 10.77 2.81 9.61
CA LEU A 99 11.41 4.06 9.22
C LEU A 99 11.79 4.04 7.73
N LYS A 100 12.44 2.96 7.27
CA LYS A 100 12.78 2.78 5.86
C LYS A 100 11.56 2.73 4.97
N ARG A 101 10.54 1.95 5.34
CA ARG A 101 9.30 1.83 4.56
C ARG A 101 8.60 3.19 4.42
N ASP A 102 8.57 3.97 5.48
CA ASP A 102 7.94 5.29 5.46
C ASP A 102 8.73 6.28 4.61
N LEU A 103 10.06 6.25 4.67
CA LEU A 103 10.93 7.05 3.79
C LEU A 103 10.76 6.66 2.32
N ASP A 104 10.76 5.36 2.02
CA ASP A 104 10.59 4.83 0.65
C ASP A 104 9.21 5.14 0.06
N ASN A 105 8.14 5.06 0.85
CA ASN A 105 6.80 5.45 0.41
C ASN A 105 6.74 6.94 0.03
N ARG A 106 7.42 7.80 0.79
CA ARG A 106 7.50 9.25 0.54
C ARG A 106 8.45 9.60 -0.60
N ASN A 107 9.47 8.79 -0.87
CA ASN A 107 10.42 8.94 -1.98
C ASN A 107 9.73 9.12 -3.35
N SER A 108 8.55 8.53 -3.54
CA SER A 108 7.74 8.72 -4.75
C SER A 108 7.49 10.20 -5.11
N LYS A 109 7.40 11.09 -4.11
CA LYS A 109 7.26 12.54 -4.31
C LYS A 109 8.61 13.24 -4.56
N MET A 110 9.69 12.69 -4.03
CA MET A 110 11.04 13.29 -4.09
C MET A 110 11.79 12.97 -5.39
N ARG A 111 11.44 11.90 -6.12
CA ARG A 111 11.93 11.65 -7.51
C ARG A 111 11.56 12.75 -8.52
N GLN A 112 10.82 13.77 -8.10
CA GLN A 112 10.57 14.96 -8.89
C GLN A 112 11.80 15.89 -8.95
N TYR A 113 12.71 15.83 -7.97
CA TYR A 113 13.90 16.68 -7.93
C TYR A 113 14.78 16.51 -9.17
N ASP A 114 15.10 15.29 -9.56
CA ASP A 114 15.95 15.04 -10.74
C ASP A 114 15.35 15.65 -12.03
N LYS A 115 14.02 15.61 -12.16
CA LYS A 115 13.31 16.20 -13.31
C LYS A 115 13.29 17.73 -13.25
N ILE A 116 13.13 18.30 -12.07
CA ILE A 116 13.11 19.76 -11.84
C ILE A 116 14.52 20.32 -12.08
N ILE A 117 15.54 19.67 -11.53
CA ILE A 117 16.96 19.99 -11.73
C ILE A 117 17.30 19.98 -13.22
N ALA A 118 16.92 18.91 -13.95
CA ALA A 118 17.15 18.83 -15.39
C ALA A 118 16.46 19.97 -16.16
N ARG A 119 15.21 20.30 -15.81
CA ARG A 119 14.47 21.41 -16.43
C ARG A 119 15.10 22.77 -16.13
N LEU A 120 15.53 23.01 -14.90
CA LEU A 120 16.20 24.26 -14.51
C LEU A 120 17.52 24.44 -15.25
N LYS A 121 18.32 23.39 -15.40
CA LYS A 121 19.57 23.42 -16.18
C LYS A 121 19.31 23.84 -17.63
N GLN A 122 18.28 23.25 -18.26
CA GLN A 122 17.88 23.61 -19.61
C GLN A 122 17.39 25.07 -19.72
N GLU A 123 16.63 25.56 -18.74
CA GLU A 123 16.10 26.93 -18.72
C GLU A 123 17.20 27.98 -18.49
N ILE A 124 18.20 27.66 -17.66
CA ILE A 124 19.40 28.46 -17.46
C ILE A 124 20.17 28.58 -18.78
N GLU A 125 20.40 27.45 -19.47
CA GLU A 125 21.09 27.44 -20.77
C GLU A 125 20.34 28.27 -21.83
N ARG A 126 19.00 28.16 -21.87
CA ARG A 126 18.15 29.00 -22.74
C ARG A 126 18.34 30.49 -22.45
N THR A 127 18.36 30.85 -21.16
CA THR A 127 18.51 32.25 -20.72
C THR A 127 19.91 32.78 -21.00
N ASP A 128 20.96 31.95 -20.86
CA ASP A 128 22.33 32.30 -21.26
C ASP A 128 22.44 32.60 -22.75
N ASN A 129 21.79 31.80 -23.60
CA ASN A 129 21.76 32.04 -25.04
C ASN A 129 21.04 33.36 -25.37
N LEU A 130 19.94 33.66 -24.68
CA LEU A 130 19.22 34.93 -24.81
C LEU A 130 20.10 36.12 -24.42
N ILE A 131 20.80 36.04 -23.28
CA ILE A 131 21.73 37.07 -22.81
C ILE A 131 22.85 37.31 -23.83
N ARG A 132 23.43 36.24 -24.40
CA ARG A 132 24.47 36.36 -25.45
C ARG A 132 23.93 37.04 -26.71
N SER A 133 22.71 36.73 -27.12
CA SER A 133 22.06 37.37 -28.27
C SER A 133 21.85 38.86 -28.04
N LEU A 134 21.30 39.24 -26.89
CA LEU A 134 21.08 40.64 -26.51
C LEU A 134 22.39 41.44 -26.39
N LYS A 135 23.48 40.82 -25.91
CA LYS A 135 24.81 41.46 -25.81
C LYS A 135 25.47 41.72 -27.16
N ARG A 136 25.11 40.98 -28.21
CA ARG A 136 25.68 41.11 -29.57
C ARG A 136 25.00 42.18 -30.43
N MET A 137 23.90 42.79 -29.96
CA MET A 137 23.20 43.83 -30.72
C MET A 137 23.99 45.16 -30.78
N PRO A 138 24.11 45.82 -31.95
CA PRO A 138 24.93 47.02 -32.13
C PRO A 138 24.39 48.24 -31.34
N PRO A 139 25.26 49.11 -30.78
CA PRO A 139 24.84 50.32 -30.05
C PRO A 139 24.39 51.47 -30.97
N VAL A 140 23.66 52.46 -30.41
CA VAL A 140 23.22 53.68 -31.11
C VAL A 140 24.42 54.51 -31.60
N ILE A 141 24.30 55.09 -32.80
CA ILE A 141 25.07 56.24 -33.24
C ILE A 141 24.10 57.44 -33.32
N ASP A 142 24.42 58.57 -32.67
CA ASP A 142 23.50 59.72 -32.51
C ASP A 142 23.23 60.45 -33.84
N ALA A 143 22.04 61.02 -34.00
CA ALA A 143 21.63 61.73 -35.22
C ALA A 143 22.54 62.93 -35.60
N ASP A 144 23.19 63.57 -34.62
CA ASP A 144 24.19 64.63 -34.89
C ASP A 144 25.46 64.09 -35.56
N SER A 145 25.71 62.79 -35.42
CA SER A 145 26.77 62.09 -36.14
C SER A 145 26.31 61.52 -37.48
N ILE A 146 25.01 61.57 -37.83
CA ILE A 146 24.57 61.27 -39.20
C ILE A 146 25.02 62.40 -40.13
N LEU A 147 25.00 63.66 -39.66
CA LEU A 147 25.56 64.77 -40.42
C LEU A 147 27.09 64.61 -40.54
N SER A 148 27.80 64.32 -39.45
CA SER A 148 29.26 64.17 -39.50
C SER A 148 29.75 62.89 -40.18
N ALA A 149 28.98 61.80 -40.13
CA ALA A 149 29.32 60.52 -40.76
C ALA A 149 28.90 60.48 -42.23
N SER A 150 27.78 61.11 -42.60
CA SER A 150 27.48 61.33 -44.02
C SER A 150 28.48 62.31 -44.63
N ASP A 151 28.86 63.39 -43.93
CA ASP A 151 29.93 64.28 -44.36
C ASP A 151 31.30 63.57 -44.39
N SER A 152 31.62 62.67 -43.46
CA SER A 152 32.89 61.93 -43.50
C SER A 152 32.91 60.85 -44.59
N VAL A 153 31.81 60.15 -44.82
CA VAL A 153 31.68 59.14 -45.88
C VAL A 153 31.63 59.83 -47.24
N LEU A 154 30.98 60.99 -47.36
CA LEU A 154 30.97 61.81 -48.57
C LEU A 154 32.34 62.46 -48.80
N LEU A 155 33.06 62.93 -47.77
CA LEU A 155 34.47 63.37 -47.91
C LEU A 155 35.39 62.22 -48.30
N GLN A 156 35.22 61.03 -47.73
CA GLN A 156 36.04 59.85 -48.03
C GLN A 156 35.70 59.27 -49.42
N ALA A 157 34.45 59.39 -49.86
CA ALA A 157 34.01 59.09 -51.22
C ALA A 157 34.52 60.13 -52.22
N ILE A 158 34.52 61.42 -51.87
CA ILE A 158 35.08 62.52 -52.67
C ILE A 158 36.61 62.42 -52.73
N ASP A 159 37.31 62.06 -51.65
CA ASP A 159 38.77 61.84 -51.63
C ASP A 159 39.16 60.57 -52.38
N SER A 160 38.34 59.50 -52.31
CA SER A 160 38.55 58.29 -53.13
C SER A 160 38.20 58.52 -54.60
N LEU A 161 37.23 59.39 -54.93
CA LEU A 161 36.93 59.81 -56.31
C LEU A 161 37.94 60.84 -56.83
N ALA A 162 38.49 61.72 -56.00
CA ALA A 162 39.52 62.69 -56.37
C ALA A 162 40.86 61.97 -56.62
N SER A 163 41.24 61.02 -55.77
CA SER A 163 42.41 60.14 -56.01
C SER A 163 42.21 59.20 -57.22
N LYS A 164 40.96 58.78 -57.50
CA LYS A 164 40.61 58.03 -58.71
C LYS A 164 40.54 58.90 -59.98
N LYS A 165 40.22 60.18 -59.86
CA LYS A 165 40.21 61.18 -60.94
C LYS A 165 41.63 61.61 -61.31
N ASP A 166 42.52 61.76 -60.34
CA ASP A 166 43.94 62.03 -60.58
C ASP A 166 44.65 60.82 -61.23
N SER A 167 44.31 59.59 -60.81
CA SER A 167 44.82 58.39 -61.47
C SER A 167 44.21 58.14 -62.86
N LEU A 168 42.97 58.57 -63.13
CA LEU A 168 42.36 58.51 -64.47
C LEU A 168 42.83 59.63 -65.42
N LEU A 169 43.25 60.80 -64.90
CA LEU A 169 43.92 61.83 -65.70
C LEU A 169 45.36 61.45 -66.08
N VAL A 170 46.03 60.65 -65.24
CA VAL A 170 47.33 60.03 -65.58
C VAL A 170 47.14 58.86 -66.56
N ALA A 171 46.12 58.03 -66.40
CA ALA A 171 45.83 56.91 -67.31
C ALA A 171 45.33 57.36 -68.70
N ARG A 172 44.70 58.53 -68.83
CA ARG A 172 44.26 59.09 -70.12
C ARG A 172 45.43 59.65 -70.96
N ASN A 173 46.55 59.98 -70.35
CA ASN A 173 47.73 60.51 -71.05
C ASN A 173 48.80 59.44 -71.33
N SER A 174 48.50 58.16 -71.15
CA SER A 174 49.43 57.07 -71.43
C SER A 174 48.79 55.86 -72.10
N MET A 175 47.84 56.10 -73.01
CA MET A 175 47.45 55.09 -74.00
C MET A 175 48.02 55.48 -75.36
N ASP A 176 49.05 54.73 -75.76
CA ASP A 176 49.39 54.22 -77.09
C ASP A 176 50.16 52.91 -76.80
N GLU A 177 50.08 51.79 -77.51
CA GLU A 177 49.18 51.26 -78.54
C GLU A 177 49.50 49.73 -78.54
N GLU A 178 48.51 48.90 -78.87
CA GLU A 178 48.62 47.53 -79.42
C GLU A 178 47.91 46.40 -78.63
N SER A 179 46.78 45.96 -79.23
CA SER A 179 45.87 44.82 -78.96
C SER A 179 45.10 44.83 -77.61
N VAL A 180 43.79 45.03 -77.50
CA VAL A 180 42.60 44.81 -78.37
C VAL A 180 42.52 43.40 -78.95
N GLU A 181 42.04 42.48 -78.11
CA GLU A 181 41.16 41.34 -78.39
C GLU A 181 40.96 40.71 -77.00
N ILE A 182 39.85 40.83 -76.28
CA ILE A 182 38.47 40.55 -76.66
C ILE A 182 37.59 41.31 -75.66
N LEU A 183 36.81 42.25 -76.18
CA LEU A 183 35.50 42.56 -75.64
C LEU A 183 34.49 41.57 -76.25
N GLU A 184 33.34 41.49 -75.61
CA GLU A 184 32.07 40.98 -76.14
C GLU A 184 31.75 39.51 -75.86
N GLU A 185 31.21 39.28 -74.68
CA GLU A 185 29.94 38.57 -74.45
C GLU A 185 29.59 38.87 -72.97
N GLU A 186 28.50 39.49 -72.57
CA GLU A 186 27.32 39.99 -73.25
C GLU A 186 26.66 40.89 -72.20
N ASN A 187 26.61 42.19 -72.46
CA ASN A 187 25.70 43.08 -71.75
C ASN A 187 24.32 42.89 -72.39
N ASN A 188 23.36 42.40 -71.61
CA ASN A 188 21.93 42.57 -71.81
C ASN A 188 21.32 42.23 -70.45
N GLU A 189 20.52 43.04 -69.76
CA GLU A 189 19.81 44.28 -70.01
C GLU A 189 19.60 44.88 -68.60
N ILE A 190 19.69 46.20 -68.46
CA ILE A 190 18.99 46.90 -67.38
C ILE A 190 17.78 47.53 -68.06
N PRO A 191 16.56 47.34 -67.51
CA PRO A 191 15.85 48.54 -67.08
C PRO A 191 15.17 48.41 -65.71
N GLU A 192 15.44 49.44 -64.90
CA GLU A 192 14.50 50.22 -64.06
C GLU A 192 13.71 49.44 -63.00
N GLU A 193 14.20 49.46 -61.76
CA GLU A 193 13.81 50.44 -60.71
C GLU A 193 12.43 50.16 -60.10
N GLU A 194 12.42 49.40 -58.99
CA GLU A 194 11.56 49.69 -57.83
C GLU A 194 12.07 48.95 -56.56
N GLU A 195 12.08 49.69 -55.44
CA GLU A 195 12.07 49.28 -54.03
C GLU A 195 13.24 48.48 -53.43
N ASP A 196 14.00 49.14 -52.52
CA ASP A 196 14.16 48.59 -51.17
C ASP A 196 14.49 49.71 -50.17
N ASN A 197 13.56 49.99 -49.24
CA ASN A 197 13.79 50.85 -48.09
C ASN A 197 14.76 50.14 -47.13
N LEU A 198 16.06 50.42 -47.30
CA LEU A 198 17.12 49.94 -46.42
C LEU A 198 17.08 50.71 -45.08
N GLU A 199 16.27 50.28 -44.12
CA GLU A 199 16.35 50.82 -42.75
C GLU A 199 17.70 50.43 -42.10
N PRO A 200 18.47 51.38 -41.55
CA PRO A 200 19.80 51.09 -41.02
C PRO A 200 19.76 50.26 -39.72
N LEU A 201 20.66 49.28 -39.62
CA LEU A 201 20.78 48.25 -38.57
C LEU A 201 21.26 48.77 -37.19
N PHE A 202 20.95 50.01 -36.82
CA PHE A 202 21.36 50.63 -35.54
C PHE A 202 20.17 50.77 -34.61
N LEU A 203 20.36 50.43 -33.33
CA LEU A 203 19.32 50.64 -32.31
C LEU A 203 19.11 52.14 -32.10
N THR A 204 17.86 52.56 -31.85
CA THR A 204 17.50 53.89 -31.36
C THR A 204 17.73 53.99 -29.85
N ARG A 205 17.86 55.22 -29.29
CA ARG A 205 18.08 55.44 -27.85
C ARG A 205 17.03 54.74 -26.96
N ALA A 206 15.78 54.67 -27.42
CA ALA A 206 14.71 53.95 -26.76
C ALA A 206 14.92 52.43 -26.77
N GLN A 207 15.25 51.85 -27.93
CA GLN A 207 15.55 50.42 -28.06
C GLN A 207 16.79 50.01 -27.24
N GLN A 208 17.81 50.86 -27.14
CA GLN A 208 18.98 50.57 -26.29
C GLN A 208 18.64 50.57 -24.80
N LYS A 209 17.73 51.46 -24.36
CA LYS A 209 17.21 51.46 -22.98
C LYS A 209 16.42 50.20 -22.68
N ASP A 210 15.55 49.77 -23.59
CA ASP A 210 14.79 48.54 -23.43
C ASP A 210 15.69 47.30 -23.49
N ARG A 211 16.76 47.31 -24.30
CA ARG A 211 17.73 46.20 -24.38
C ARG A 211 18.46 46.03 -23.06
N ASN A 212 18.90 47.14 -22.48
CA ASN A 212 19.57 47.14 -21.19
C ASN A 212 18.63 46.68 -20.06
N ALA A 213 17.34 47.03 -20.14
CA ALA A 213 16.34 46.52 -19.21
C ALA A 213 16.11 45.00 -19.37
N CYS A 214 16.02 44.50 -20.61
CA CYS A 214 15.94 43.06 -20.89
C CYS A 214 17.17 42.30 -20.38
N LEU A 215 18.38 42.85 -20.56
CA LEU A 215 19.61 42.27 -20.04
C LEU A 215 19.59 42.20 -18.51
N LEU A 216 19.16 43.26 -17.83
CA LEU A 216 19.04 43.28 -16.37
C LEU A 216 18.07 42.21 -15.85
N PHE A 217 16.87 42.11 -16.44
CA PHE A 217 15.90 41.09 -16.05
C PHE A 217 16.40 39.67 -16.37
N ALA A 218 16.97 39.45 -17.56
CA ALA A 218 17.49 38.14 -17.95
C ALA A 218 18.66 37.69 -17.05
N ASP A 219 19.61 38.58 -16.74
CA ASP A 219 20.72 38.28 -15.82
C ASP A 219 20.20 37.96 -14.41
N THR A 220 19.19 38.70 -13.93
CA THR A 220 18.59 38.47 -12.60
C THR A 220 17.83 37.15 -12.53
N ILE A 221 17.01 36.85 -13.54
CA ILE A 221 16.26 35.58 -13.67
C ILE A 221 17.25 34.40 -13.71
N ARG A 222 18.34 34.52 -14.48
CA ARG A 222 19.39 33.49 -14.56
C ARG A 222 20.04 33.26 -13.21
N ASN A 223 20.48 34.32 -12.52
CA ASN A 223 21.12 34.22 -11.21
C ASN A 223 20.18 33.59 -10.17
N ASN A 224 18.90 33.96 -10.17
CA ASN A 224 17.90 33.37 -9.30
C ASN A 224 17.69 31.87 -9.57
N MET A 225 17.60 31.46 -10.84
CA MET A 225 17.50 30.05 -11.21
C MET A 225 18.74 29.26 -10.80
N GLN A 226 19.93 29.87 -10.94
CA GLN A 226 21.19 29.24 -10.58
C GLN A 226 21.30 29.03 -9.06
N HIS A 227 20.97 30.04 -8.25
CA HIS A 227 20.92 29.90 -6.79
C HIS A 227 19.89 28.84 -6.36
N PHE A 228 18.71 28.83 -7.00
CA PHE A 228 17.70 27.81 -6.73
C PHE A 228 18.17 26.40 -7.10
N LEU A 229 18.89 26.24 -8.22
CA LEU A 229 19.50 24.98 -8.64
C LEU A 229 20.52 24.48 -7.61
N GLU A 230 21.43 25.34 -7.15
CA GLU A 230 22.45 25.00 -6.15
C GLU A 230 21.81 24.51 -4.83
N ASN A 231 20.76 25.21 -4.36
CA ASN A 231 20.01 24.80 -3.17
C ASN A 231 19.33 23.43 -3.35
N LEU A 232 18.70 23.19 -4.50
CA LEU A 232 18.04 21.91 -4.80
C LEU A 232 19.05 20.75 -4.91
N GLU A 233 20.22 21.00 -5.48
CA GLU A 233 21.29 20.00 -5.56
C GLU A 233 21.84 19.65 -4.16
N ALA A 234 22.02 20.65 -3.29
CA ALA A 234 22.42 20.43 -1.90
C ALA A 234 21.37 19.66 -1.09
N GLU A 235 20.08 19.99 -1.25
CA GLU A 235 18.97 19.25 -0.61
C GLU A 235 18.88 17.81 -1.12
N ASN A 236 19.07 17.58 -2.42
CA ASN A 236 19.09 16.23 -2.99
C ASN A 236 20.26 15.41 -2.44
N ALA A 237 21.45 16.01 -2.31
CA ALA A 237 22.60 15.34 -1.70
C ALA A 237 22.34 14.97 -0.23
N TYR A 238 21.75 15.88 0.56
CA TYR A 238 21.34 15.59 1.94
C TYR A 238 20.27 14.49 2.00
N TYR A 239 19.29 14.49 1.10
CA TYR A 239 18.31 13.42 1.01
C TYR A 239 18.94 12.05 0.74
N GLN A 240 19.89 12.00 -0.19
CA GLN A 240 20.60 10.76 -0.54
C GLN A 240 21.39 10.22 0.66
N SER A 241 22.07 11.08 1.43
CA SER A 241 22.80 10.65 2.63
C SER A 241 21.88 10.12 3.73
N VAL A 242 20.74 10.77 3.98
CA VAL A 242 19.72 10.28 4.92
C VAL A 242 19.18 8.93 4.46
N ARG A 243 18.91 8.77 3.16
CA ARG A 243 18.41 7.51 2.59
C ARG A 243 19.42 6.38 2.72
N GLU A 244 20.69 6.63 2.45
CA GLU A 244 21.77 5.67 2.61
C GLU A 244 21.89 5.25 4.08
N LYS A 245 21.87 6.21 5.00
CA LYS A 245 21.95 5.92 6.44
C LYS A 245 20.79 5.06 6.95
N VAL A 246 19.57 5.39 6.55
CA VAL A 246 18.37 4.58 6.87
C VAL A 246 18.43 3.20 6.21
N HIS A 247 19.04 3.10 5.02
CA HIS A 247 19.25 1.82 4.35
C HIS A 247 20.24 0.92 5.10
N GLU A 248 21.39 1.44 5.51
CA GLU A 248 22.39 0.73 6.33
C GLU A 248 21.78 0.24 7.65
N LEU A 249 21.00 1.10 8.32
CA LEU A 249 20.31 0.75 9.56
C LEU A 249 19.35 -0.43 9.36
N ASP A 250 18.53 -0.39 8.29
CA ASP A 250 17.63 -1.50 7.98
C ASP A 250 18.40 -2.77 7.63
N GLU A 251 19.47 -2.71 6.83
CA GLU A 251 20.28 -3.90 6.54
C GLU A 251 20.83 -4.56 7.80
N PHE A 252 21.34 -3.75 8.72
CA PHE A 252 21.77 -4.24 10.03
C PHE A 252 20.58 -4.84 10.80
N ALA A 253 19.44 -4.17 10.86
CA ALA A 253 18.23 -4.70 11.50
C ALA A 253 17.77 -6.03 10.89
N GLN A 254 17.81 -6.18 9.56
CA GLN A 254 17.48 -7.43 8.87
C GLN A 254 18.45 -8.55 9.22
N SER A 255 19.74 -8.24 9.37
CA SER A 255 20.76 -9.22 9.80
C SER A 255 20.47 -9.73 11.23
N ARG A 256 20.14 -8.82 12.15
CA ARG A 256 19.78 -9.14 13.54
C ARG A 256 18.48 -9.93 13.61
N TYR A 257 17.49 -9.57 12.79
CA TYR A 257 16.25 -10.33 12.65
C TYR A 257 16.48 -11.77 12.20
N LYS A 258 17.40 -12.01 11.26
CA LYS A 258 17.72 -13.36 10.79
C LYS A 258 18.33 -14.20 11.91
N LEU A 259 19.24 -13.62 12.70
CA LEU A 259 19.81 -14.28 13.87
C LEU A 259 18.73 -14.59 14.92
N LEU A 260 17.81 -13.65 15.14
CA LEU A 260 16.67 -13.84 16.03
C LEU A 260 15.75 -14.99 15.56
N GLN A 261 15.49 -15.05 14.26
CA GLN A 261 14.72 -16.12 13.63
C GLN A 261 15.41 -17.47 13.81
N ASP A 262 16.72 -17.56 13.54
CA ASP A 262 17.47 -18.80 13.71
C ASP A 262 17.44 -19.25 15.18
N ASN A 263 17.53 -18.33 16.15
CA ASN A 263 17.43 -18.66 17.59
C ASN A 263 16.02 -19.06 18.06
N ILE A 264 14.95 -18.56 17.43
CA ILE A 264 13.58 -18.94 17.80
C ILE A 264 13.17 -20.28 17.16
N PHE A 265 13.54 -20.50 15.90
CA PHE A 265 12.99 -21.59 15.08
C PHE A 265 13.97 -22.74 14.79
N ARG A 266 15.28 -22.54 14.94
CA ARG A 266 16.29 -23.56 14.58
C ARG A 266 17.21 -23.93 15.74
N ASN A 267 17.78 -22.95 16.40
CA ASN A 267 18.70 -23.13 17.52
C ASN A 267 17.89 -23.11 18.81
N GLY A 268 17.33 -24.26 19.20
CA GLY A 268 16.67 -24.39 20.50
C GLY A 268 17.63 -24.06 21.64
N GLY A 269 17.10 -23.49 22.72
CA GLY A 269 17.84 -23.31 23.97
C GLY A 269 18.16 -24.65 24.64
N ALA A 270 18.77 -24.59 25.83
CA ALA A 270 18.98 -25.80 26.63
C ALA A 270 17.65 -26.47 26.98
N ASN A 271 17.63 -27.80 26.96
CA ASN A 271 16.49 -28.59 27.43
C ASN A 271 16.11 -28.16 28.86
N TYR A 272 14.81 -28.00 29.12
CA TYR A 272 14.30 -27.53 30.40
C TYR A 272 14.77 -28.38 31.60
N PHE A 273 14.89 -29.69 31.43
CA PHE A 273 15.40 -30.56 32.51
C PHE A 273 16.88 -30.30 32.82
N ARG A 274 17.68 -29.86 31.85
CA ARG A 274 19.07 -29.42 32.08
C ARG A 274 19.12 -28.06 32.78
N ILE A 275 18.18 -27.17 32.45
CA ILE A 275 18.01 -25.88 33.17
C ILE A 275 17.67 -26.15 34.64
N LEU A 276 16.78 -27.10 34.92
CA LEU A 276 16.45 -27.53 36.29
C LEU A 276 17.63 -28.19 37.00
N ALA A 277 18.43 -29.00 36.31
CA ALA A 277 19.64 -29.60 36.89
C ALA A 277 20.71 -28.55 37.25
N SER A 278 20.72 -27.40 36.56
CA SER A 278 21.62 -26.27 36.80
C SER A 278 20.93 -25.08 37.48
N LEU A 279 19.85 -25.33 38.23
CA LEU A 279 18.96 -24.30 38.76
C LEU A 279 19.67 -23.23 39.62
N PRO A 280 20.63 -23.52 40.51
CA PRO A 280 21.33 -22.48 41.27
C PRO A 280 22.07 -21.47 40.37
N MET A 281 22.78 -21.98 39.37
CA MET A 281 23.50 -21.14 38.41
C MET A 281 22.54 -20.36 37.51
N GLN A 282 21.45 -20.98 37.06
CA GLN A 282 20.41 -20.34 36.25
C GLN A 282 19.72 -19.21 37.03
N ILE A 283 19.41 -19.41 38.31
CA ILE A 283 18.84 -18.37 39.16
C ILE A 283 19.81 -17.19 39.32
N MET A 284 21.11 -17.45 39.48
CA MET A 284 22.11 -16.38 39.55
C MET A 284 22.17 -15.57 38.25
N MET A 285 22.17 -16.24 37.09
CA MET A 285 22.14 -15.58 35.78
C MET A 285 20.85 -14.77 35.61
N VAL A 286 19.69 -15.36 35.89
CA VAL A 286 18.38 -14.69 35.83
C VAL A 286 18.34 -13.46 36.73
N LYS A 287 18.84 -13.55 37.97
CA LYS A 287 18.90 -12.43 38.90
C LYS A 287 19.77 -11.30 38.36
N SER A 288 20.95 -11.64 37.81
CA SER A 288 21.83 -10.65 37.17
C SER A 288 21.13 -9.95 35.99
N THR A 289 20.48 -10.69 35.11
CA THR A 289 19.76 -10.13 33.96
C THR A 289 18.58 -9.24 34.37
N ILE A 290 17.82 -9.65 35.40
CA ILE A 290 16.72 -8.84 35.97
C ILE A 290 17.28 -7.56 36.58
N ASP A 291 18.37 -7.65 37.33
CA ASP A 291 19.00 -6.51 37.98
C ASP A 291 19.50 -5.49 36.96
N MET A 292 20.19 -5.96 35.90
CA MET A 292 20.62 -5.11 34.79
C MET A 292 19.44 -4.43 34.08
N LYS A 293 18.30 -5.12 33.93
CA LYS A 293 17.15 -4.59 33.20
C LYS A 293 16.28 -3.64 34.03
N TYR A 294 15.97 -3.99 35.28
CA TYR A 294 14.90 -3.32 36.03
C TYR A 294 15.37 -2.41 37.16
N LYS A 295 16.55 -2.62 37.75
CA LYS A 295 17.08 -1.68 38.77
C LYS A 295 17.36 -0.32 38.13
N PRO A 296 17.27 0.81 38.84
CA PRO A 296 17.66 2.15 38.36
C PRO A 296 19.20 2.28 38.20
N PHE A 297 19.66 3.33 37.50
CA PHE A 297 21.08 3.55 37.22
C PHE A 297 21.62 4.28 38.43
N GLU A 298 22.78 3.86 38.90
CA GLU A 298 23.46 4.57 39.98
C GLU A 298 23.72 6.01 39.53
N GLY A 299 23.33 6.99 40.34
CA GLY A 299 23.47 8.42 40.02
C GLY A 299 22.32 9.07 39.23
N HIS A 300 21.34 8.30 38.71
CA HIS A 300 20.19 8.87 37.99
C HIS A 300 18.86 8.62 38.69
N GLY A 301 17.90 9.53 38.54
CA GLY A 301 16.56 9.41 39.12
C GLY A 301 15.82 8.16 38.63
N LYS A 302 14.91 7.63 39.47
CA LYS A 302 14.13 6.40 39.18
C LYS A 302 13.29 6.47 37.89
N LEU A 303 12.99 7.68 37.40
CA LEU A 303 12.19 7.97 36.21
C LEU A 303 13.02 8.30 34.95
N TYR A 304 14.35 8.24 35.04
CA TYR A 304 15.24 8.61 33.92
C TYR A 304 15.04 7.73 32.67
N SER A 305 14.61 6.47 32.85
CA SER A 305 14.35 5.54 31.75
C SER A 305 12.91 5.04 31.79
N GLU A 306 12.24 5.17 30.65
CA GLU A 306 10.88 4.64 30.46
C GLU A 306 10.85 3.11 30.38
N TRP A 307 11.98 2.48 30.05
CA TRP A 307 12.12 1.06 29.76
C TRP A 307 12.51 0.21 30.99
N ARG A 308 12.53 0.80 32.20
CA ARG A 308 13.01 0.16 33.44
C ARG A 308 11.92 -0.02 34.48
N GLY A 309 12.20 -0.82 35.51
CA GLY A 309 11.20 -1.50 36.34
C GLY A 309 10.14 -0.63 36.99
N ALA A 310 10.47 0.57 37.46
CA ALA A 310 9.50 1.42 38.15
C ALA A 310 8.36 1.89 37.23
N THR A 311 8.68 2.36 36.03
CA THR A 311 7.69 2.84 35.04
C THR A 311 6.86 1.69 34.50
N VAL A 312 7.51 0.57 34.16
CA VAL A 312 6.86 -0.63 33.62
C VAL A 312 5.88 -1.26 34.62
N LEU A 313 6.30 -1.38 35.88
CA LEU A 313 5.47 -1.93 36.96
C LEU A 313 4.28 -1.01 37.26
N PHE A 314 4.49 0.31 37.30
CA PHE A 314 3.40 1.27 37.47
C PHE A 314 2.33 1.14 36.37
N ILE A 315 2.75 1.09 35.09
CA ILE A 315 1.83 0.93 33.95
C ILE A 315 1.07 -0.39 34.05
N SER A 316 1.73 -1.47 34.45
CA SER A 316 1.12 -2.79 34.58
C SER A 316 0.03 -2.82 35.67
N ILE A 317 0.29 -2.21 36.83
CA ILE A 317 -0.71 -2.09 37.91
C ILE A 317 -1.87 -1.21 37.47
N PHE A 318 -1.57 -0.06 36.86
CA PHE A 318 -2.58 0.88 36.38
C PHE A 318 -3.52 0.21 35.36
N LEU A 319 -2.98 -0.57 34.42
CA LEU A 319 -3.77 -1.33 33.45
C LEU A 319 -4.76 -2.29 34.11
N ILE A 320 -4.27 -3.11 35.07
CA ILE A 320 -5.12 -4.06 35.79
C ILE A 320 -6.22 -3.31 36.55
N PHE A 321 -5.88 -2.17 37.15
CA PHE A 321 -6.85 -1.30 37.82
C PHE A 321 -7.93 -0.79 36.85
N TYR A 322 -7.58 -0.28 35.66
CA TYR A 322 -8.57 0.18 34.68
C TYR A 322 -9.43 -0.96 34.11
N LEU A 323 -8.88 -2.17 33.96
CA LEU A 323 -9.65 -3.33 33.55
C LEU A 323 -10.69 -3.68 34.62
N ALA A 324 -10.30 -3.72 35.89
CA ALA A 324 -11.20 -3.97 37.01
C ALA A 324 -12.27 -2.87 37.14
N LEU A 325 -11.85 -1.60 37.04
CA LEU A 325 -12.74 -0.44 37.06
C LEU A 325 -13.77 -0.52 35.92
N SER A 326 -13.33 -0.86 34.71
CA SER A 326 -14.20 -0.99 33.55
C SER A 326 -15.25 -2.10 33.72
N LEU A 327 -14.84 -3.26 34.22
CA LEU A 327 -15.75 -4.37 34.53
C LEU A 327 -16.74 -4.00 35.65
N GLY A 328 -16.31 -3.21 36.63
CA GLY A 328 -17.16 -2.69 37.71
C GLY A 328 -18.19 -1.66 37.21
N ILE A 329 -17.77 -0.71 36.37
CA ILE A 329 -18.64 0.28 35.74
C ILE A 329 -19.68 -0.42 34.85
N SER A 330 -19.25 -1.38 34.02
CA SER A 330 -20.14 -2.20 33.19
C SER A 330 -21.22 -2.89 34.04
N TYR A 331 -20.85 -3.41 35.20
CA TYR A 331 -21.79 -4.08 36.11
C TYR A 331 -22.83 -3.11 36.67
N ILE A 332 -22.41 -1.91 37.07
CA ILE A 332 -23.31 -0.86 37.55
C ILE A 332 -24.28 -0.45 36.43
N VAL A 333 -23.78 -0.17 35.23
CA VAL A 333 -24.58 0.26 34.07
C VAL A 333 -25.63 -0.80 33.69
N LEU A 334 -25.24 -2.07 33.58
CA LEU A 334 -26.18 -3.13 33.22
C LEU A 334 -27.22 -3.43 34.31
N ARG A 335 -26.88 -3.19 35.58
CA ARG A 335 -27.79 -3.40 36.70
C ARG A 335 -28.78 -2.25 36.87
N TRP A 336 -28.33 -1.00 36.75
CA TRP A 336 -29.11 0.20 37.10
C TRP A 336 -29.61 0.99 35.90
N LEU A 337 -28.81 1.16 34.84
CA LEU A 337 -29.15 2.02 33.69
C LEU A 337 -29.92 1.31 32.57
N LEU A 338 -29.76 -0.01 32.39
CA LEU A 338 -30.40 -0.71 31.28
C LEU A 338 -31.93 -0.83 31.47
N PRO A 339 -32.76 -0.20 30.60
CA PRO A 339 -34.21 -0.17 30.76
C PRO A 339 -34.83 -1.56 30.69
N LYS A 340 -35.91 -1.81 31.46
CA LYS A 340 -36.58 -3.12 31.50
C LYS A 340 -37.06 -3.61 30.11
N LYS A 341 -37.38 -2.69 29.19
CA LYS A 341 -37.80 -3.00 27.80
C LYS A 341 -36.75 -3.73 26.97
N TRP A 342 -35.46 -3.54 27.29
CA TRP A 342 -34.33 -4.13 26.57
C TRP A 342 -33.85 -5.46 27.20
N ARG A 343 -34.46 -5.86 28.32
CA ARG A 343 -34.14 -7.12 29.01
C ARG A 343 -34.97 -8.24 28.39
N GLY A 344 -34.36 -9.00 27.48
CA GLY A 344 -34.97 -10.20 26.92
C GLY A 344 -35.25 -11.28 27.99
N PRO A 345 -36.02 -12.33 27.67
CA PRO A 345 -36.39 -13.39 28.62
C PRO A 345 -35.16 -14.10 29.23
N ASP A 346 -34.09 -14.25 28.45
CA ASP A 346 -32.83 -14.90 28.87
C ASP A 346 -31.84 -13.93 29.54
N PHE A 347 -32.23 -12.68 29.83
CA PHE A 347 -31.28 -11.66 30.27
C PHE A 347 -30.57 -12.05 31.57
N LYS A 348 -31.25 -12.70 32.52
CA LYS A 348 -30.66 -13.09 33.81
C LYS A 348 -29.53 -14.12 33.66
N THR A 349 -29.69 -15.11 32.79
CA THR A 349 -28.68 -16.15 32.55
C THR A 349 -27.51 -15.61 31.73
N LYS A 350 -27.77 -14.70 30.78
CA LYS A 350 -26.74 -14.10 29.91
C LYS A 350 -26.03 -12.88 30.49
N ARG A 351 -26.51 -12.33 31.61
CA ARG A 351 -26.03 -11.07 32.20
C ARG A 351 -24.52 -11.04 32.46
N MET A 352 -23.95 -12.11 32.99
CA MET A 352 -22.52 -12.16 33.33
C MET A 352 -21.64 -12.05 32.08
N MET A 353 -22.04 -12.70 30.99
CA MET A 353 -21.27 -12.65 29.75
C MET A 353 -21.43 -11.31 29.05
N LEU A 354 -22.64 -10.73 29.08
CA LEU A 354 -22.89 -9.37 28.62
C LEU A 354 -22.06 -8.34 29.40
N ASN A 355 -21.91 -8.53 30.72
CA ASN A 355 -21.06 -7.68 31.55
C ASN A 355 -19.60 -7.69 31.11
N ASN A 356 -19.06 -8.88 30.82
CA ASN A 356 -17.69 -9.01 30.34
C ASN A 356 -17.51 -8.33 28.97
N ILE A 357 -18.44 -8.54 28.03
CA ILE A 357 -18.43 -7.89 26.71
C ILE A 357 -18.40 -6.36 26.85
N VAL A 358 -19.41 -5.80 27.54
CA VAL A 358 -19.51 -4.33 27.69
C VAL A 358 -18.30 -3.78 28.48
N GLY A 359 -17.79 -4.51 29.47
CA GLY A 359 -16.62 -4.10 30.24
C GLY A 359 -15.30 -4.18 29.46
N ILE A 360 -15.13 -5.16 28.58
CA ILE A 360 -13.95 -5.26 27.71
C ILE A 360 -14.00 -4.16 26.65
N ALA A 361 -15.17 -3.91 26.04
CA ALA A 361 -15.36 -2.81 25.10
C ALA A 361 -15.08 -1.44 25.75
N LEU A 362 -15.58 -1.19 26.96
CA LEU A 362 -15.33 0.06 27.69
C LEU A 362 -13.84 0.20 28.06
N PHE A 363 -13.18 -0.89 28.42
CA PHE A 363 -11.74 -0.91 28.68
C PHE A 363 -10.94 -0.57 27.42
N ALA A 364 -11.30 -1.16 26.27
CA ALA A 364 -10.66 -0.87 25.00
C ALA A 364 -10.79 0.62 24.61
N ILE A 365 -11.96 1.21 24.81
CA ILE A 365 -12.21 2.64 24.55
C ILE A 365 -11.36 3.52 25.47
N ILE A 366 -11.29 3.22 26.78
CA ILE A 366 -10.46 3.97 27.73
C ILE A 366 -8.97 3.94 27.29
N VAL A 367 -8.46 2.75 26.93
CA VAL A 367 -7.07 2.61 26.49
C VAL A 367 -6.82 3.29 25.15
N MET A 368 -7.80 3.32 24.24
CA MET A 368 -7.71 4.08 22.98
C MET A 368 -7.61 5.59 23.22
N VAL A 369 -8.41 6.14 24.14
CA VAL A 369 -8.33 7.57 24.52
C VAL A 369 -6.99 7.88 25.20
N LEU A 370 -6.51 6.99 26.08
CA LEU A 370 -5.19 7.13 26.68
C LEU A 370 -4.06 7.12 25.63
N ARG A 371 -4.15 6.23 24.64
CA ARG A 371 -3.19 6.18 23.53
C ARG A 371 -3.18 7.47 22.71
N ALA A 372 -4.34 8.07 22.47
CA ALA A 372 -4.46 9.31 21.70
C ALA A 372 -3.88 10.53 22.42
N THR A 373 -3.80 10.50 23.75
CA THR A 373 -3.35 11.64 24.57
C THR A 373 -1.87 11.56 24.96
N VAL A 374 -1.28 10.37 24.98
CA VAL A 374 0.11 10.17 25.43
C VAL A 374 1.10 10.17 24.26
N GLN A 375 2.14 11.01 24.36
CA GLN A 375 3.20 11.14 23.34
C GLN A 375 4.44 10.27 23.59
N ARG A 376 4.51 9.53 24.72
CA ARG A 376 5.67 8.68 25.06
C ARG A 376 5.64 7.36 24.27
N ASN A 377 6.73 7.06 23.57
CA ASN A 377 6.86 5.89 22.68
C ASN A 377 6.59 4.56 23.39
N PHE A 378 7.06 4.40 24.64
CA PHE A 378 6.83 3.17 25.41
C PHE A 378 5.34 2.93 25.71
N ILE A 379 4.62 3.99 26.12
CA ILE A 379 3.19 3.90 26.44
C ILE A 379 2.39 3.67 25.16
N GLN A 380 2.78 4.29 24.04
CA GLN A 380 2.17 4.02 22.74
C GLN A 380 2.37 2.58 22.28
N MET A 381 3.55 1.99 22.50
CA MET A 381 3.77 0.55 22.23
C MET A 381 2.85 -0.31 23.12
N GLY A 382 2.92 -0.15 24.45
CA GLY A 382 2.18 -0.96 25.41
C GLY A 382 0.66 -0.90 25.22
N THR A 383 0.09 0.31 25.08
CA THR A 383 -1.35 0.51 24.83
C THR A 383 -1.83 -0.16 23.53
N GLY A 384 -0.98 -0.25 22.50
CA GLY A 384 -1.31 -0.93 21.24
C GLY A 384 -1.52 -2.43 21.43
N LEU A 385 -0.60 -3.08 22.15
CA LEU A 385 -0.72 -4.51 22.48
C LEU A 385 -1.98 -4.79 23.30
N ILE A 386 -2.31 -3.91 24.24
CA ILE A 386 -3.47 -4.03 25.11
C ILE A 386 -4.78 -3.91 24.32
N ILE A 387 -4.84 -2.97 23.38
CA ILE A 387 -5.98 -2.81 22.47
C ILE A 387 -6.18 -4.09 21.64
N ASN A 388 -5.10 -4.67 21.10
CA ASN A 388 -5.18 -5.91 20.33
C ASN A 388 -5.74 -7.08 21.17
N ILE A 389 -5.35 -7.19 22.45
CA ILE A 389 -5.91 -8.18 23.37
C ILE A 389 -7.39 -7.92 23.64
N ALA A 390 -7.74 -6.66 23.94
CA ALA A 390 -9.12 -6.31 24.27
C ALA A 390 -10.05 -6.67 23.11
N TRP A 391 -9.65 -6.39 21.87
CA TRP A 391 -10.41 -6.82 20.68
C TRP A 391 -10.45 -8.34 20.50
N LEU A 392 -9.35 -9.05 20.74
CA LEU A 392 -9.32 -10.51 20.68
C LEU A 392 -10.31 -11.12 21.69
N LEU A 393 -10.29 -10.62 22.92
CA LEU A 393 -11.14 -11.09 24.01
C LEU A 393 -12.62 -10.75 23.73
N GLU A 394 -12.88 -9.53 23.24
CA GLU A 394 -14.21 -9.08 22.82
C GLU A 394 -14.77 -9.96 21.70
N ALA A 395 -13.97 -10.28 20.68
CA ALA A 395 -14.39 -11.13 19.57
C ALA A 395 -14.79 -12.54 20.05
N ILE A 396 -14.04 -13.13 20.98
CA ILE A 396 -14.36 -14.44 21.56
C ILE A 396 -15.67 -14.37 22.35
N PHE A 397 -15.80 -13.41 23.29
CA PHE A 397 -16.99 -13.31 24.13
C PHE A 397 -18.25 -12.95 23.34
N LEU A 398 -18.16 -12.04 22.37
CA LEU A 398 -19.27 -11.66 21.49
C LEU A 398 -19.76 -12.86 20.66
N SER A 399 -18.82 -13.64 20.11
CA SER A 399 -19.14 -14.87 19.39
C SER A 399 -19.87 -15.88 20.27
N LEU A 400 -19.38 -16.12 21.48
CA LEU A 400 -20.02 -17.02 22.45
C LEU A 400 -21.43 -16.54 22.83
N TYR A 401 -21.64 -15.22 22.95
CA TYR A 401 -22.91 -14.62 23.39
C TYR A 401 -24.03 -14.79 22.37
N VAL A 402 -23.70 -14.67 21.09
CA VAL A 402 -24.69 -14.77 20.02
C VAL A 402 -24.97 -16.22 19.62
N ARG A 403 -23.97 -17.11 19.73
CA ARG A 403 -24.09 -18.51 19.28
C ARG A 403 -24.74 -19.45 20.31
N LEU A 404 -24.42 -19.29 21.59
CA LEU A 404 -24.82 -20.26 22.63
C LEU A 404 -26.16 -19.92 23.32
N LYS A 405 -26.80 -20.95 23.88
CA LYS A 405 -27.95 -20.80 24.79
C LYS A 405 -27.47 -20.48 26.21
N GLY A 406 -28.31 -19.84 27.04
CA GLY A 406 -27.93 -19.32 28.35
C GLY A 406 -27.16 -20.32 29.24
N ASP A 407 -27.62 -21.56 29.35
CA ASP A 407 -26.98 -22.57 30.21
C ASP A 407 -25.63 -23.06 29.66
N GLN A 408 -25.49 -23.10 28.33
CA GLN A 408 -24.26 -23.53 27.66
C GLN A 408 -23.15 -22.47 27.74
N MET A 409 -23.52 -21.19 27.90
CA MET A 409 -22.56 -20.08 27.93
C MET A 409 -21.58 -20.19 29.09
N ARG A 410 -22.08 -20.55 30.29
CA ARG A 410 -21.23 -20.68 31.47
C ARG A 410 -20.18 -21.76 31.26
N HIS A 411 -20.59 -22.92 30.76
CA HIS A 411 -19.68 -24.03 30.48
C HIS A 411 -18.67 -23.69 29.38
N ALA A 412 -19.08 -22.97 28.33
CA ALA A 412 -18.16 -22.50 27.30
C ALA A 412 -17.14 -21.49 27.85
N ALA A 413 -17.58 -20.51 28.65
CA ALA A 413 -16.67 -19.54 29.26
C ALA A 413 -15.61 -20.22 30.14
N ILE A 414 -15.99 -21.25 30.92
CA ILE A 414 -15.06 -22.02 31.75
C ILE A 414 -14.04 -22.77 30.87
N ILE A 415 -14.48 -23.39 29.76
CA ILE A 415 -13.58 -24.14 28.85
C ILE A 415 -12.55 -23.25 28.14
N TYR A 416 -12.93 -22.03 27.77
CA TYR A 416 -12.02 -21.09 27.09
C TYR A 416 -11.15 -20.29 28.07
N MET A 417 -11.46 -20.29 29.37
CA MET A 417 -10.75 -19.51 30.39
C MET A 417 -9.24 -19.80 30.48
N PRO A 418 -8.77 -21.08 30.52
CA PRO A 418 -7.34 -21.35 30.65
C PRO A 418 -6.55 -20.79 29.47
N LEU A 419 -7.05 -20.96 28.24
CA LEU A 419 -6.42 -20.40 27.05
C LEU A 419 -6.39 -18.86 27.08
N MET A 420 -7.51 -18.21 27.40
CA MET A 420 -7.58 -16.74 27.44
C MET A 420 -6.61 -16.16 28.49
N LEU A 421 -6.54 -16.78 29.67
CA LEU A 421 -5.68 -16.31 30.75
C LEU A 421 -4.20 -16.58 30.47
N LEU A 422 -3.86 -17.72 29.86
CA LEU A 422 -2.52 -17.97 29.35
C LEU A 422 -2.11 -16.93 28.30
N SER A 423 -3.00 -16.58 27.38
CA SER A 423 -2.76 -15.54 26.37
C SER A 423 -2.47 -14.19 27.01
N PHE A 424 -3.24 -13.82 28.03
CA PHE A 424 -3.03 -12.61 28.81
C PHE A 424 -1.67 -12.61 29.51
N ILE A 425 -1.26 -13.72 30.15
CA ILE A 425 0.06 -13.85 30.80
C ILE A 425 1.19 -13.68 29.79
N VAL A 426 1.11 -14.34 28.64
CA VAL A 426 2.17 -14.27 27.62
C VAL A 426 2.32 -12.85 27.07
N ILE A 427 1.21 -12.13 26.89
CA ILE A 427 1.28 -10.76 26.39
C ILE A 427 1.71 -9.80 27.51
N LEU A 428 1.39 -10.09 28.77
CA LEU A 428 1.97 -9.36 29.90
C LEU A 428 3.50 -9.52 29.92
N PHE A 429 4.03 -10.71 29.64
CA PHE A 429 5.49 -10.91 29.51
C PHE A 429 6.10 -10.04 28.41
N ARG A 430 5.36 -9.83 27.31
CA ARG A 430 5.76 -8.92 26.23
C ARG A 430 5.69 -7.45 26.65
N ILE A 431 4.61 -7.01 27.31
CA ILE A 431 4.47 -5.62 27.81
C ILE A 431 5.56 -5.26 28.80
N VAL A 432 5.92 -6.21 29.68
CA VAL A 432 6.95 -6.03 30.70
C VAL A 432 8.36 -6.23 30.13
N LEU A 433 8.48 -6.70 28.87
CA LEU A 433 9.74 -7.00 28.18
C LEU A 433 10.60 -8.00 28.97
N ILE A 434 10.00 -9.09 29.43
CA ILE A 434 10.70 -10.06 30.27
C ILE A 434 11.93 -10.66 29.54
N PRO A 435 13.12 -10.71 30.19
CA PRO A 435 14.31 -11.33 29.60
C PRO A 435 14.11 -12.81 29.28
N ASN A 436 14.76 -13.30 28.22
CA ASN A 436 14.62 -14.70 27.77
C ASN A 436 14.95 -15.72 28.86
N ALA A 437 15.99 -15.47 29.67
CA ALA A 437 16.39 -16.37 30.75
C ALA A 437 15.25 -16.61 31.75
N LEU A 438 14.48 -15.55 32.07
CA LEU A 438 13.33 -15.65 32.96
C LEU A 438 12.16 -16.38 32.29
N VAL A 439 11.90 -16.11 31.00
CA VAL A 439 10.88 -16.83 30.22
C VAL A 439 11.20 -18.32 30.16
N ASN A 440 12.45 -18.69 29.91
CA ASN A 440 12.89 -20.09 29.80
C ASN A 440 12.72 -20.86 31.11
N LEU A 441 12.79 -20.17 32.25
CA LEU A 441 12.61 -20.77 33.56
C LEU A 441 11.12 -20.87 33.95
N ILE A 442 10.33 -19.81 33.75
CA ILE A 442 8.97 -19.69 34.30
C ILE A 442 7.89 -20.18 33.33
N PHE A 443 8.09 -20.04 32.02
CA PHE A 443 7.04 -20.36 31.04
C PHE A 443 6.70 -21.86 30.95
N PRO A 444 7.67 -22.79 30.92
CA PRO A 444 7.37 -24.23 30.85
C PRO A 444 6.47 -24.77 31.99
N PRO A 445 6.68 -24.44 33.28
CA PRO A 445 5.80 -24.90 34.36
C PRO A 445 4.42 -24.24 34.31
N ILE A 446 4.34 -22.96 33.92
CA ILE A 446 3.04 -22.29 33.68
C ILE A 446 2.30 -23.05 32.57
N LEU A 447 2.93 -23.29 31.44
CA LEU A 447 2.29 -23.95 30.30
C LEU A 447 1.80 -25.36 30.64
N LEU A 448 2.55 -26.11 31.45
CA LEU A 448 2.12 -27.41 31.97
C LEU A 448 0.86 -27.27 32.85
N ALA A 449 0.87 -26.37 33.83
CA ALA A 449 -0.25 -26.15 34.73
C ALA A 449 -1.54 -25.79 33.97
N PHE A 450 -1.43 -24.91 32.97
CA PHE A 450 -2.57 -24.52 32.13
C PHE A 450 -3.01 -25.63 31.18
N SER A 451 -2.10 -26.46 30.66
CA SER A 451 -2.45 -27.62 29.82
C SER A 451 -3.24 -28.66 30.61
N ILE A 452 -2.82 -28.92 31.85
CA ILE A 452 -3.52 -29.81 32.78
C ILE A 452 -4.90 -29.23 33.13
N TRP A 453 -4.96 -27.93 33.46
CA TRP A 453 -6.22 -27.25 33.75
C TRP A 453 -7.19 -27.32 32.55
N GLN A 454 -6.70 -27.04 31.35
CA GLN A 454 -7.48 -27.15 30.10
C GLN A 454 -8.02 -28.56 29.92
N TYR A 455 -7.20 -29.59 30.13
CA TYR A 455 -7.62 -30.99 29.97
C TYR A 455 -8.76 -31.37 30.92
N PHE A 456 -8.65 -31.03 32.21
CA PHE A 456 -9.68 -31.36 33.21
C PHE A 456 -11.00 -30.64 32.94
N VAL A 457 -10.93 -29.33 32.66
CA VAL A 457 -12.12 -28.54 32.35
C VAL A 457 -12.81 -29.04 31.08
N SER A 458 -12.02 -29.34 30.04
CA SER A 458 -12.52 -29.90 28.79
C SER A 458 -13.20 -31.25 29.02
N LYS A 459 -12.61 -32.14 29.82
CA LYS A 459 -13.22 -33.44 30.13
C LYS A 459 -14.58 -33.30 30.82
N HIS A 460 -14.69 -32.39 31.80
CA HIS A 460 -15.91 -32.25 32.61
C HIS A 460 -17.06 -31.54 31.88
N HIS A 461 -16.76 -30.50 31.10
CA HIS A 461 -17.79 -29.60 30.55
C HIS A 461 -18.09 -29.83 29.06
N ARG A 462 -17.34 -30.68 28.36
CA ARG A 462 -17.46 -30.87 26.90
C ARG A 462 -18.82 -31.39 26.45
N GLN A 463 -19.55 -32.14 27.28
CA GLN A 463 -20.84 -32.73 26.88
C GLN A 463 -21.90 -31.67 26.55
N TYR A 464 -21.86 -30.54 27.24
CA TYR A 464 -22.83 -29.44 27.13
C TYR A 464 -22.60 -28.53 25.90
N LEU A 465 -21.50 -28.72 25.16
CA LEU A 465 -21.12 -27.87 24.03
C LEU A 465 -21.68 -28.36 22.66
N PRO A 466 -21.88 -27.45 21.70
CA PRO A 466 -22.15 -27.81 20.32
C PRO A 466 -20.93 -28.49 19.65
N MET A 467 -21.16 -29.23 18.57
CA MET A 467 -20.13 -30.05 17.90
C MET A 467 -18.89 -29.25 17.48
N LEU A 468 -19.07 -28.03 16.98
CA LEU A 468 -17.95 -27.17 16.57
C LEU A 468 -17.05 -26.78 17.76
N ASP A 469 -17.64 -26.41 18.90
CA ASP A 469 -16.88 -26.06 20.10
C ASP A 469 -16.18 -27.27 20.71
N LYS A 470 -16.78 -28.47 20.63
CA LYS A 470 -16.10 -29.72 21.01
C LYS A 470 -14.84 -29.94 20.19
N PHE A 471 -14.89 -29.65 18.89
CA PHE A 471 -13.74 -29.77 17.99
C PHE A 471 -12.66 -28.75 18.32
N TYR A 472 -13.01 -27.46 18.49
CA TYR A 472 -12.05 -26.42 18.85
C TYR A 472 -11.37 -26.66 20.20
N THR A 473 -12.11 -27.18 21.17
CA THR A 473 -11.57 -27.53 22.48
C THR A 473 -10.51 -28.64 22.38
N ASN A 474 -10.76 -29.66 21.55
CA ASN A 474 -9.80 -30.74 21.35
C ASN A 474 -8.51 -30.25 20.70
N ILE A 475 -8.62 -29.44 19.63
CA ILE A 475 -7.43 -28.88 18.98
C ILE A 475 -6.69 -27.95 19.92
N THR A 476 -7.40 -27.13 20.70
CA THR A 476 -6.77 -26.25 21.70
C THR A 476 -5.99 -27.04 22.74
N THR A 477 -6.56 -28.14 23.23
CA THR A 477 -5.89 -29.02 24.19
C THR A 477 -4.64 -29.64 23.57
N ALA A 478 -4.75 -30.15 22.33
CA ALA A 478 -3.61 -30.71 21.61
C ALA A 478 -2.51 -29.67 21.35
N ALA A 479 -2.88 -28.45 20.95
CA ALA A 479 -1.93 -27.35 20.72
C ALA A 479 -1.19 -26.96 21.99
N MET A 480 -1.88 -26.93 23.15
CA MET A 480 -1.26 -26.64 24.44
C MET A 480 -0.25 -27.73 24.86
N PHE A 481 -0.60 -29.02 24.69
CA PHE A 481 0.35 -30.10 24.96
C PHE A 481 1.55 -30.07 24.00
N PHE A 482 1.32 -29.82 22.71
CA PHE A 482 2.39 -29.66 21.73
C PHE A 482 3.34 -28.51 22.12
N ALA A 483 2.79 -27.35 22.48
CA ALA A 483 3.59 -26.22 22.96
C ALA A 483 4.36 -26.56 24.25
N CYS A 484 3.75 -27.32 25.16
CA CYS A 484 4.41 -27.76 26.39
C CYS A 484 5.63 -28.65 26.10
N ILE A 485 5.50 -29.60 25.18
CA ILE A 485 6.60 -30.47 24.75
C ILE A 485 7.70 -29.66 24.06
N ALA A 486 7.33 -28.75 23.14
CA ALA A 486 8.29 -27.87 22.47
C ALA A 486 9.08 -27.00 23.47
N ALA A 487 8.40 -26.48 24.50
CA ALA A 487 9.03 -25.70 25.57
C ALA A 487 10.03 -26.53 26.38
N TRP A 488 9.75 -27.81 26.66
CA TRP A 488 10.68 -28.70 27.37
C TRP A 488 11.92 -29.07 26.55
N ILE A 489 11.76 -29.26 25.24
CA ILE A 489 12.89 -29.56 24.35
C ILE A 489 13.89 -28.40 24.28
N GLY A 490 13.44 -27.17 24.50
CA GLY A 490 14.28 -25.95 24.46
C GLY A 490 13.73 -24.84 23.56
N TYR A 491 12.57 -25.05 22.92
CA TYR A 491 11.92 -24.08 22.04
C TYR A 491 10.80 -23.31 22.74
N THR A 492 11.15 -22.66 23.86
CA THR A 492 10.21 -21.90 24.72
C THR A 492 9.58 -20.71 24.01
N LEU A 493 10.39 -19.91 23.28
CA LEU A 493 9.90 -18.76 22.50
C LEU A 493 9.01 -19.20 21.33
N LEU A 494 9.34 -20.33 20.69
CA LEU A 494 8.47 -20.94 19.68
C LEU A 494 7.13 -21.37 20.28
N ALA A 495 7.15 -22.01 21.46
CA ALA A 495 5.93 -22.42 22.16
C ALA A 495 5.05 -21.21 22.50
N VAL A 496 5.65 -20.11 22.97
CA VAL A 496 4.98 -18.81 23.16
C VAL A 496 4.32 -18.33 21.86
N GLN A 497 5.06 -18.33 20.74
CA GLN A 497 4.56 -17.89 19.45
C GLN A 497 3.40 -18.75 18.94
N VAL A 498 3.51 -20.08 19.07
CA VAL A 498 2.48 -21.04 18.68
C VAL A 498 1.21 -20.83 19.50
N MET A 499 1.34 -20.58 20.80
CA MET A 499 0.18 -20.30 21.65
C MET A 499 -0.53 -19.01 21.26
N ILE A 500 0.22 -17.93 21.03
CA ILE A 500 -0.40 -16.67 20.59
C ILE A 500 -1.03 -16.85 19.21
N TRP A 501 -0.34 -17.47 18.26
CA TRP A 501 -0.91 -17.77 16.96
C TRP A 501 -2.24 -18.54 17.07
N TRP A 502 -2.26 -19.61 17.88
CA TRP A 502 -3.48 -20.40 18.09
C TRP A 502 -4.62 -19.56 18.64
N THR A 503 -4.34 -18.63 19.55
CA THR A 503 -5.37 -17.77 20.17
C THR A 503 -5.97 -16.78 19.17
N PHE A 504 -5.14 -16.16 18.32
CA PHE A 504 -5.61 -15.32 17.21
C PHE A 504 -6.37 -16.14 16.18
N GLN A 505 -5.91 -17.36 15.85
CA GLN A 505 -6.60 -18.24 14.92
C GLN A 505 -7.97 -18.65 15.45
N LEU A 506 -8.07 -19.01 16.73
CA LEU A 506 -9.32 -19.35 17.38
C LEU A 506 -10.27 -18.14 17.38
N ALA A 507 -9.80 -16.95 17.76
CA ALA A 507 -10.61 -15.73 17.73
C ALA A 507 -11.12 -15.40 16.33
N ALA A 508 -10.26 -15.54 15.30
CA ALA A 508 -10.65 -15.34 13.91
C ALA A 508 -11.72 -16.36 13.46
N ILE A 509 -11.53 -17.65 13.73
CA ILE A 509 -12.52 -18.69 13.41
C ILE A 509 -13.84 -18.40 14.12
N MET A 510 -13.79 -18.05 15.41
CA MET A 510 -14.98 -17.75 16.20
C MET A 510 -15.73 -16.54 15.62
N THR A 511 -15.01 -15.48 15.24
CA THR A 511 -15.58 -14.30 14.57
C THR A 511 -16.25 -14.66 13.24
N ILE A 512 -15.62 -15.52 12.44
CA ILE A 512 -16.19 -15.99 11.17
C ILE A 512 -17.46 -16.83 11.41
N THR A 513 -17.44 -17.72 12.41
CA THR A 513 -18.64 -18.49 12.77
C THR A 513 -19.76 -17.60 13.31
N PHE A 514 -19.42 -16.55 14.06
CA PHE A 514 -20.36 -15.55 14.53
C PHE A 514 -21.05 -14.83 13.36
N ILE A 515 -20.27 -14.35 12.39
CA ILE A 515 -20.77 -13.71 11.18
C ILE A 515 -21.69 -14.67 10.40
N TYR A 516 -21.28 -15.93 10.25
CA TYR A 516 -22.07 -16.96 9.56
C TYR A 516 -23.39 -17.28 10.28
N ASP A 517 -23.39 -17.36 11.61
CA ASP A 517 -24.62 -17.57 12.37
C ASP A 517 -25.55 -16.35 12.31
N LEU A 518 -24.99 -15.13 12.24
CA LEU A 518 -25.77 -13.91 12.04
C LEU A 518 -26.47 -13.92 10.68
N THR A 519 -25.76 -14.30 9.60
CA THR A 519 -26.38 -14.39 8.27
C THR A 519 -27.42 -15.50 8.19
N LYS A 520 -27.25 -16.62 8.90
CA LYS A 520 -28.27 -17.68 9.01
C LYS A 520 -29.51 -17.22 9.78
N LYS A 521 -29.36 -16.39 10.82
CA LYS A 521 -30.49 -15.76 11.51
C LYS A 521 -31.23 -14.78 10.59
N TYR A 522 -30.50 -14.02 9.78
CA TYR A 522 -31.09 -13.15 8.76
C TYR A 522 -31.87 -13.95 7.69
N GLU A 523 -31.30 -15.05 7.18
CA GLU A 523 -31.95 -15.96 6.23
C GLU A 523 -33.29 -16.45 6.79
N SER A 524 -33.28 -16.96 8.03
CA SER A 524 -34.46 -17.54 8.64
C SER A 524 -35.55 -16.51 9.00
N ARG A 525 -35.19 -15.31 9.46
CA ARG A 525 -36.17 -14.32 9.94
C ARG A 525 -36.72 -13.43 8.84
N TYR A 526 -35.88 -13.03 7.89
CA TYR A 526 -36.23 -12.01 6.91
C TYR A 526 -36.31 -12.58 5.50
N LEU A 527 -35.25 -13.23 5.03
CA LEU A 527 -35.14 -13.70 3.64
C LEU A 527 -36.21 -14.75 3.31
N LEU A 528 -36.35 -15.79 4.14
CA LEU A 528 -37.36 -16.84 3.94
C LEU A 528 -38.78 -16.31 4.10
N LYS A 529 -38.99 -15.34 5.01
CA LYS A 529 -40.31 -14.73 5.19
C LYS A 529 -40.67 -13.90 3.96
N HIS A 530 -39.72 -13.20 3.36
CA HIS A 530 -39.95 -12.43 2.14
C HIS A 530 -40.23 -13.34 0.93
N LEU A 531 -39.50 -14.45 0.80
CA LEU A 531 -39.66 -15.43 -0.30
C LEU A 531 -40.86 -16.38 -0.14
N GLY A 532 -41.43 -16.48 1.05
CA GLY A 532 -42.48 -17.45 1.41
C GLY A 532 -43.54 -16.83 2.32
N ALA A 533 -44.10 -15.70 1.91
CA ALA A 533 -44.78 -14.69 2.72
C ALA A 533 -45.87 -15.15 3.73
N ASN A 534 -46.39 -16.39 3.70
CA ASN A 534 -47.38 -16.90 4.68
C ASN A 534 -47.32 -18.43 4.91
N LEU A 535 -46.14 -19.06 4.85
CA LEU A 535 -46.04 -20.50 5.07
C LEU A 535 -46.07 -20.84 6.57
N THR A 536 -47.12 -21.52 7.01
CA THR A 536 -47.36 -21.94 8.41
C THR A 536 -46.75 -23.30 8.73
N SER A 537 -46.49 -24.15 7.73
CA SER A 537 -45.98 -25.51 7.91
C SER A 537 -44.45 -25.62 7.87
N THR A 538 -43.88 -26.39 8.81
CA THR A 538 -42.42 -26.62 8.93
C THR A 538 -41.84 -27.38 7.74
N SER A 539 -42.60 -28.28 7.12
CA SER A 539 -42.16 -29.07 5.96
C SER A 539 -41.94 -28.20 4.72
N GLU A 540 -42.91 -27.32 4.42
CA GLU A 540 -42.84 -26.40 3.28
C GLU A 540 -41.69 -25.41 3.41
N ARG A 541 -41.41 -24.96 4.64
CA ARG A 541 -40.24 -24.13 4.94
C ARG A 541 -38.92 -24.85 4.67
N LEU A 542 -38.85 -26.15 4.97
CA LEU A 542 -37.67 -26.97 4.70
C LEU A 542 -37.46 -27.16 3.19
N ASP A 543 -38.54 -27.33 2.44
CA ASP A 543 -38.47 -27.47 0.98
C ASP A 543 -38.15 -26.16 0.28
N LEU A 544 -38.68 -25.03 0.74
CA LEU A 544 -38.21 -23.70 0.30
C LEU A 544 -36.72 -23.51 0.56
N LEU A 545 -36.23 -23.89 1.75
CA LEU A 545 -34.81 -23.83 2.07
C LEU A 545 -33.97 -24.66 1.09
N LYS A 546 -34.43 -25.86 0.72
CA LYS A 546 -33.76 -26.68 -0.30
C LYS A 546 -33.73 -25.98 -1.65
N ARG A 547 -34.85 -25.35 -2.06
CA ARG A 547 -34.96 -24.62 -3.34
C ARG A 547 -34.09 -23.36 -3.38
N VAL A 548 -34.05 -22.59 -2.30
CA VAL A 548 -33.16 -21.44 -2.12
C VAL A 548 -31.70 -21.89 -2.23
N LYS A 549 -31.31 -22.96 -1.52
CA LYS A 549 -29.94 -23.50 -1.60
C LYS A 549 -29.56 -24.04 -2.97
N LYS A 550 -30.54 -24.55 -3.72
CA LYS A 550 -30.39 -25.02 -5.11
C LYS A 550 -30.29 -23.86 -6.12
N GLY A 551 -30.62 -22.65 -5.70
CA GLY A 551 -30.50 -21.42 -6.50
C GLY A 551 -31.69 -21.16 -7.41
N ASP A 552 -32.90 -21.58 -7.03
CA ASP A 552 -34.11 -21.29 -7.81
C ASP A 552 -34.51 -19.79 -7.76
N PHE A 553 -34.10 -19.06 -6.71
CA PHE A 553 -34.43 -17.65 -6.44
C PHE A 553 -33.19 -16.74 -6.50
N ILE A 554 -32.27 -17.03 -7.44
CA ILE A 554 -30.96 -16.36 -7.51
C ILE A 554 -31.07 -14.85 -7.75
N ASP A 555 -32.14 -14.38 -8.40
CA ASP A 555 -32.46 -12.97 -8.63
C ASP A 555 -32.45 -12.15 -7.33
N GLN A 556 -32.93 -12.74 -6.23
CA GLN A 556 -32.99 -12.09 -4.91
C GLN A 556 -31.89 -12.59 -3.96
N THR A 557 -31.44 -13.84 -4.10
CA THR A 557 -30.52 -14.47 -3.14
C THR A 557 -29.05 -14.41 -3.57
N TRP A 558 -28.72 -13.88 -4.75
CA TRP A 558 -27.33 -13.90 -5.27
C TRP A 558 -26.31 -13.34 -4.27
N PHE A 559 -26.61 -12.22 -3.61
CA PHE A 559 -25.68 -11.58 -2.67
C PHE A 559 -25.52 -12.40 -1.38
N TYR A 560 -26.63 -12.96 -0.87
CA TYR A 560 -26.60 -13.86 0.27
C TYR A 560 -25.78 -15.13 -0.03
N ASP A 561 -26.01 -15.73 -1.20
CA ASP A 561 -25.27 -16.91 -1.65
C ASP A 561 -23.79 -16.59 -1.88
N LEU A 562 -23.46 -15.42 -2.44
CA LEU A 562 -22.07 -14.94 -2.61
C LEU A 562 -21.39 -14.85 -1.24
N PHE A 563 -22.06 -14.24 -0.27
CA PHE A 563 -21.51 -14.07 1.05
C PHE A 563 -21.26 -15.43 1.75
N CYS A 564 -22.27 -16.29 1.79
CA CYS A 564 -22.19 -17.56 2.52
C CYS A 564 -21.33 -18.62 1.80
N LYS A 565 -21.39 -18.71 0.46
CA LYS A 565 -20.68 -19.75 -0.32
C LYS A 565 -19.28 -19.32 -0.76
N THR A 566 -18.97 -18.02 -0.75
CA THR A 566 -17.67 -17.48 -1.22
C THR A 566 -16.95 -16.70 -0.13
N LEU A 567 -17.53 -15.61 0.38
CA LEU A 567 -16.83 -14.72 1.31
C LEU A 567 -16.48 -15.41 2.64
N VAL A 568 -17.42 -16.12 3.26
CA VAL A 568 -17.18 -16.82 4.54
C VAL A 568 -16.06 -17.89 4.41
N PRO A 569 -16.07 -18.78 3.40
CA PRO A 569 -14.95 -19.71 3.19
C PRO A 569 -13.62 -19.03 2.85
N ILE A 570 -13.62 -17.95 2.07
CA ILE A 570 -12.40 -17.18 1.77
C ILE A 570 -11.84 -16.56 3.05
N LEU A 571 -12.69 -15.99 3.90
CA LEU A 571 -12.29 -15.49 5.21
C LEU A 571 -11.70 -16.60 6.08
N ALA A 572 -12.25 -17.82 6.02
CA ALA A 572 -11.70 -18.97 6.74
C ALA A 572 -10.30 -19.35 6.24
N VAL A 573 -10.05 -19.35 4.93
CA VAL A 573 -8.70 -19.58 4.36
C VAL A 573 -7.76 -18.44 4.72
N ALA A 574 -8.19 -17.19 4.56
CA ALA A 574 -7.41 -16.00 4.87
C ALA A 574 -7.05 -15.90 6.36
N SER A 575 -7.93 -16.41 7.24
CA SER A 575 -7.72 -16.39 8.70
C SER A 575 -6.38 -17.01 9.10
N VAL A 576 -5.91 -18.04 8.40
CA VAL A 576 -4.63 -18.71 8.70
C VAL A 576 -3.44 -17.77 8.53
N LEU A 577 -3.40 -17.00 7.43
CA LEU A 577 -2.31 -16.04 7.20
C LEU A 577 -2.46 -14.81 8.09
N VAL A 578 -3.67 -14.30 8.23
CA VAL A 578 -3.95 -13.10 9.03
C VAL A 578 -3.66 -13.35 10.52
N SER A 579 -3.98 -14.54 11.05
CA SER A 579 -3.68 -14.88 12.45
C SER A 579 -2.18 -15.01 12.70
N ILE A 580 -1.42 -15.62 11.79
CA ILE A 580 0.05 -15.68 11.90
C ILE A 580 0.63 -14.26 11.83
N TYR A 581 0.10 -13.41 10.95
CA TYR A 581 0.52 -12.01 10.83
C TYR A 581 0.25 -11.21 12.10
N TRP A 582 -0.96 -11.28 12.67
CA TRP A 582 -1.30 -10.61 13.93
C TRP A 582 -0.52 -11.16 15.12
N ALA A 583 -0.28 -12.47 15.17
CA ALA A 583 0.58 -13.05 16.18
C ALA A 583 2.05 -12.57 16.06
N ALA A 584 2.55 -12.37 14.84
CA ALA A 584 3.86 -11.79 14.61
C ALA A 584 3.90 -10.29 14.96
N GLU A 585 2.78 -9.58 14.83
CA GLU A 585 2.64 -8.17 15.22
C GLU A 585 2.80 -7.96 16.72
N VAL A 586 2.26 -8.85 17.55
CA VAL A 586 2.43 -8.80 19.02
C VAL A 586 3.92 -8.81 19.43
N PHE A 587 4.76 -9.49 18.65
CA PHE A 587 6.21 -9.58 18.88
C PHE A 587 7.05 -8.71 17.96
N GLU A 588 6.44 -7.88 17.13
CA GLU A 588 7.12 -6.99 16.18
C GLU A 588 8.06 -7.74 15.22
N MET A 589 7.55 -8.86 14.70
CA MET A 589 8.22 -9.70 13.71
C MET A 589 7.45 -9.74 12.38
N THR A 590 6.67 -8.70 12.07
CA THR A 590 5.77 -8.64 10.91
C THR A 590 6.53 -8.70 9.59
N SER A 591 7.70 -8.05 9.51
CA SER A 591 8.57 -8.02 8.34
C SER A 591 9.08 -9.42 7.97
N LEU A 592 9.52 -10.20 8.97
CA LEU A 592 9.91 -11.60 8.82
C LEU A 592 8.73 -12.46 8.36
N CYS A 593 7.57 -12.29 9.00
CA CYS A 593 6.36 -13.02 8.66
C CYS A 593 5.97 -12.84 7.18
N GLN A 594 5.98 -11.60 6.67
CA GLN A 594 5.69 -11.31 5.27
C GLN A 594 6.71 -11.94 4.31
N LYS A 595 8.00 -11.92 4.65
CA LYS A 595 9.05 -12.58 3.87
C LYS A 595 8.83 -14.09 3.84
N VAL A 596 8.49 -14.71 4.97
CA VAL A 596 8.22 -16.16 5.06
C VAL A 596 7.00 -16.56 4.23
N PHE A 597 5.91 -15.79 4.25
CA PHE A 597 4.71 -16.10 3.44
C PHE A 597 4.98 -16.09 1.94
N LYS A 598 5.86 -15.20 1.48
CA LYS A 598 6.21 -15.03 0.06
C LYS A 598 7.38 -15.92 -0.37
N LYS A 599 8.14 -16.49 0.57
CA LYS A 599 9.24 -17.41 0.27
C LYS A 599 8.69 -18.67 -0.40
N ASP A 600 9.30 -19.06 -1.50
CA ASP A 600 8.97 -20.29 -2.21
C ASP A 600 9.42 -21.48 -1.35
N LEU A 601 8.45 -22.29 -0.88
CA LEU A 601 8.66 -23.54 -0.13
C LEU A 601 9.22 -24.62 -1.06
N VAL A 602 8.69 -24.66 -2.29
CA VAL A 602 9.16 -25.54 -3.36
C VAL A 602 9.58 -24.64 -4.51
N ASN A 603 10.86 -24.68 -4.87
CA ASN A 603 11.42 -23.93 -6.00
C ASN A 603 12.15 -24.92 -6.91
N LEU A 604 11.39 -25.60 -7.77
CA LEU A 604 11.96 -26.43 -8.83
C LEU A 604 12.18 -25.52 -10.04
N THR A 605 13.45 -25.26 -10.34
CA THR A 605 13.86 -24.43 -11.48
C THR A 605 13.23 -24.95 -12.78
N GLY A 606 12.43 -24.10 -13.42
CA GLY A 606 11.78 -24.43 -14.69
C GLY A 606 10.45 -25.20 -14.58
N LEU A 607 9.97 -25.57 -13.39
CA LEU A 607 8.73 -26.35 -13.23
C LEU A 607 7.65 -25.61 -12.41
N ILE A 608 7.84 -25.45 -11.10
CA ILE A 608 6.79 -24.95 -10.20
C ILE A 608 7.42 -24.14 -9.06
N ARG A 609 6.80 -23.00 -8.72
CA ARG A 609 7.13 -22.22 -7.52
C ARG A 609 5.93 -22.10 -6.60
N ILE A 610 5.99 -22.77 -5.45
CA ILE A 610 4.90 -22.79 -4.48
C ILE A 610 5.33 -22.04 -3.22
N SER A 611 4.55 -21.04 -2.82
CA SER A 611 4.69 -20.35 -1.53
C SER A 611 3.39 -20.47 -0.73
N LEU A 612 3.47 -20.28 0.58
CA LEU A 612 2.29 -20.34 1.46
C LEU A 612 1.21 -19.34 1.01
N TYR A 613 1.63 -18.12 0.64
CA TYR A 613 0.74 -17.10 0.09
C TYR A 613 0.00 -17.58 -1.18
N ARG A 614 0.71 -18.21 -2.12
CA ARG A 614 0.11 -18.72 -3.37
C ARG A 614 -0.87 -19.87 -3.11
N ILE A 615 -0.58 -20.75 -2.15
CA ILE A 615 -1.49 -21.85 -1.76
C ILE A 615 -2.82 -21.27 -1.23
N CYS A 616 -2.74 -20.30 -0.31
CA CYS A 616 -3.94 -19.64 0.23
C CYS A 616 -4.72 -18.90 -0.86
N MET A 617 -4.03 -18.25 -1.81
CA MET A 617 -4.67 -17.57 -2.93
C MET A 617 -5.37 -18.56 -3.88
N ALA A 618 -4.75 -19.70 -4.18
CA ALA A 618 -5.38 -20.77 -4.97
C ALA A 618 -6.63 -21.33 -4.28
N ALA A 619 -6.54 -21.59 -2.96
CA ALA A 619 -7.68 -22.05 -2.16
C ALA A 619 -8.81 -21.00 -2.09
N ALA A 620 -8.49 -19.70 -2.02
CA ALA A 620 -9.50 -18.64 -2.09
C ALA A 620 -10.18 -18.59 -3.46
N LEU A 621 -9.40 -18.69 -4.55
CA LEU A 621 -9.92 -18.74 -5.92
C LEU A 621 -10.85 -19.93 -6.15
N PHE A 622 -10.59 -21.09 -5.53
CA PHE A 622 -11.48 -22.25 -5.60
C PHE A 622 -12.93 -21.90 -5.19
N PHE A 623 -13.11 -21.15 -4.10
CA PHE A 623 -14.45 -20.77 -3.63
C PHE A 623 -15.11 -19.72 -4.53
N ILE A 624 -14.32 -18.84 -5.15
CA ILE A 624 -14.81 -17.89 -6.16
C ILE A 624 -15.34 -18.65 -7.37
N PHE A 625 -14.52 -19.53 -7.96
CA PHE A 625 -14.89 -20.32 -9.13
C PHE A 625 -16.04 -21.30 -8.86
N ARG A 626 -16.09 -21.87 -7.65
CA ARG A 626 -17.23 -22.68 -7.21
C ARG A 626 -18.53 -21.88 -7.21
N TYR A 627 -18.50 -20.63 -6.76
CA TYR A 627 -19.68 -19.76 -6.80
C TYR A 627 -20.01 -19.29 -8.20
N ILE A 628 -19.02 -18.89 -9.02
CA ILE A 628 -19.25 -18.51 -10.42
C ILE A 628 -19.97 -19.65 -11.16
N ASN A 629 -19.49 -20.88 -10.99
CA ASN A 629 -20.11 -22.07 -11.59
C ASN A 629 -21.55 -22.27 -11.09
N TYR A 630 -21.80 -22.10 -9.79
CA TYR A 630 -23.16 -22.13 -9.24
C TYR A 630 -24.04 -21.00 -9.80
N ALA A 631 -23.58 -19.76 -9.76
CA ALA A 631 -24.31 -18.57 -10.16
C ALA A 631 -24.69 -18.62 -11.64
N ILE A 632 -23.74 -18.90 -12.55
CA ILE A 632 -24.02 -18.98 -13.99
C ILE A 632 -25.06 -20.08 -14.27
N ARG A 633 -24.96 -21.24 -13.61
CA ARG A 633 -25.97 -22.31 -13.74
C ARG A 633 -27.34 -21.87 -13.26
N SER A 634 -27.41 -21.22 -12.10
CA SER A 634 -28.68 -20.76 -11.51
C SER A 634 -29.31 -19.64 -12.33
N PHE A 635 -28.53 -18.68 -12.81
CA PHE A 635 -29.01 -17.61 -13.70
C PHE A 635 -29.47 -18.16 -15.05
N TYR A 636 -28.74 -19.10 -15.65
CA TYR A 636 -29.16 -19.77 -16.88
C TYR A 636 -30.51 -20.47 -16.71
N LEU A 637 -30.68 -21.21 -15.60
CA LEU A 637 -31.94 -21.90 -15.30
C LEU A 637 -33.08 -20.92 -15.04
N HIS A 638 -32.82 -19.81 -14.35
CA HIS A 638 -33.82 -18.78 -14.10
C HIS A 638 -34.27 -18.12 -15.42
N TYR A 639 -33.32 -17.66 -16.23
CA TYR A 639 -33.59 -17.07 -17.54
C TYR A 639 -34.37 -18.01 -18.46
N LYS A 640 -33.95 -19.28 -18.55
CA LYS A 640 -34.61 -20.27 -19.41
C LYS A 640 -36.01 -20.65 -18.94
N LYS A 641 -36.26 -20.70 -17.63
CA LYS A 641 -37.62 -20.89 -17.07
C LYS A 641 -38.55 -19.71 -17.38
N GLN A 642 -38.00 -18.51 -17.54
CA GLN A 642 -38.79 -17.31 -17.87
C GLN A 642 -39.18 -17.25 -19.35
N TYR A 643 -38.35 -17.82 -20.23
CA TYR A 643 -38.55 -17.81 -21.69
C TYR A 643 -39.29 -19.04 -22.24
N VAL A 644 -39.04 -20.23 -21.68
CA VAL A 644 -39.66 -21.49 -22.12
C VAL A 644 -40.91 -21.71 -21.27
N GLY A 645 -42.10 -21.62 -21.88
CA GLY A 645 -43.38 -21.88 -21.20
C GLY A 645 -43.40 -23.25 -20.52
N SER A 646 -44.21 -23.38 -19.45
CA SER A 646 -44.19 -24.46 -18.44
C SER A 646 -44.17 -25.93 -18.91
N ASN A 647 -44.34 -26.24 -20.20
CA ASN A 647 -44.53 -27.60 -20.72
C ASN A 647 -43.35 -28.21 -21.48
N GLU A 648 -42.26 -27.47 -21.78
CA GLU A 648 -41.09 -28.05 -22.46
C GLU A 648 -40.00 -28.53 -21.48
N ALA A 649 -39.50 -29.75 -21.70
CA ALA A 649 -38.42 -30.33 -20.92
C ALA A 649 -37.11 -29.58 -21.17
N ILE A 650 -36.82 -28.58 -20.33
CA ILE A 650 -35.56 -27.83 -20.39
C ILE A 650 -34.37 -28.81 -20.32
N ASN A 651 -33.54 -28.82 -21.36
CA ASN A 651 -32.29 -29.57 -21.34
C ASN A 651 -31.31 -28.92 -20.32
N LYS A 652 -31.26 -29.48 -19.10
CA LYS A 652 -30.46 -28.97 -17.96
C LYS A 652 -29.05 -29.54 -17.93
N THR A 653 -28.84 -30.73 -18.50
CA THR A 653 -27.60 -31.51 -18.36
C THR A 653 -26.48 -30.94 -19.23
N LEU A 654 -26.77 -30.64 -20.50
CA LEU A 654 -25.78 -30.09 -21.44
C LEU A 654 -25.19 -28.77 -20.94
N ALA A 655 -26.04 -27.77 -20.68
CA ALA A 655 -25.60 -26.45 -20.22
C ALA A 655 -24.81 -26.54 -18.90
N ARG A 656 -25.27 -27.37 -17.95
CA ARG A 656 -24.59 -27.56 -16.66
C ARG A 656 -23.17 -28.11 -16.84
N ASN A 657 -22.98 -29.06 -17.77
CA ASN A 657 -21.69 -29.67 -18.03
C ASN A 657 -20.74 -28.69 -18.75
N ILE A 658 -21.21 -27.98 -19.77
CA ILE A 658 -20.41 -26.96 -20.48
C ILE A 658 -19.94 -25.87 -19.51
N ILE A 659 -20.85 -25.31 -18.71
CA ILE A 659 -20.51 -24.30 -17.70
C ILE A 659 -19.49 -24.86 -16.69
N ALA A 660 -19.62 -26.14 -16.31
CA ALA A 660 -18.65 -26.79 -15.42
C ALA A 660 -17.24 -26.80 -16.01
N ILE A 661 -17.12 -27.28 -17.24
CA ILE A 661 -15.85 -27.50 -17.92
C ILE A 661 -15.15 -26.16 -18.13
N VAL A 662 -15.88 -25.14 -18.60
CA VAL A 662 -15.34 -23.79 -18.80
C VAL A 662 -14.89 -23.17 -17.47
N CYS A 663 -15.72 -23.22 -16.43
CA CYS A 663 -15.36 -22.62 -15.14
C CYS A 663 -14.16 -23.30 -14.49
N TRP A 664 -14.16 -24.63 -14.41
CA TRP A 664 -13.06 -25.38 -13.78
C TRP A 664 -11.80 -25.39 -14.62
N GLY A 665 -11.91 -25.40 -15.96
CA GLY A 665 -10.78 -25.25 -16.87
C GLY A 665 -10.09 -23.89 -16.69
N LEU A 666 -10.87 -22.80 -16.63
CA LEU A 666 -10.31 -21.47 -16.37
C LEU A 666 -9.65 -21.37 -15.00
N TYR A 667 -10.26 -21.95 -13.96
CA TYR A 667 -9.66 -22.04 -12.63
C TYR A 667 -8.29 -22.73 -12.65
N ILE A 668 -8.18 -23.90 -13.31
CA ILE A 668 -6.92 -24.65 -13.40
C ILE A 668 -5.85 -23.81 -14.11
N ILE A 669 -6.18 -23.17 -15.24
CA ILE A 669 -5.24 -22.30 -15.96
C ILE A 669 -4.73 -21.17 -15.08
N ILE A 670 -5.62 -20.50 -14.34
CA ILE A 670 -5.24 -19.41 -13.42
C ILE A 670 -4.35 -19.93 -12.29
N VAL A 671 -4.63 -21.10 -11.72
CA VAL A 671 -3.79 -21.70 -10.67
C VAL A 671 -2.41 -22.07 -11.20
N LEU A 672 -2.31 -22.59 -12.44
CA LEU A 672 -1.01 -22.88 -13.07
C LEU A 672 -0.19 -21.59 -13.29
N VAL A 673 -0.83 -20.51 -13.72
CA VAL A 673 -0.18 -19.18 -13.84
C VAL A 673 0.25 -18.67 -12.47
N LEU A 674 -0.60 -18.82 -11.44
CA LEU A 674 -0.33 -18.40 -10.07
C LEU A 674 0.90 -19.12 -9.50
N PHE A 675 1.05 -20.43 -9.77
CA PHE A 675 2.22 -21.23 -9.37
C PHE A 675 3.44 -21.04 -10.29
N ARG A 676 3.37 -20.10 -11.25
CA ARG A 676 4.43 -19.77 -12.21
C ARG A 676 4.93 -20.99 -12.98
N VAL A 677 4.02 -21.87 -13.38
CA VAL A 677 4.32 -22.97 -14.30
C VAL A 677 4.80 -22.38 -15.64
N PRO A 678 5.87 -22.92 -16.28
CA PRO A 678 6.42 -22.37 -17.51
C PRO A 678 5.36 -22.23 -18.60
N LYS A 679 5.39 -21.07 -19.28
CA LYS A 679 4.43 -20.72 -20.34
C LYS A 679 4.43 -21.74 -21.49
N GLY A 680 5.59 -22.34 -21.79
CA GLY A 680 5.71 -23.39 -22.82
C GLY A 680 4.82 -24.60 -22.53
N GLY A 681 4.85 -25.13 -21.31
CA GLY A 681 4.02 -26.29 -20.92
C GLY A 681 2.52 -25.98 -20.95
N ILE A 682 2.12 -24.80 -20.46
CA ILE A 682 0.72 -24.37 -20.48
C ILE A 682 0.23 -24.19 -21.93
N SER A 683 1.06 -23.59 -22.79
CA SER A 683 0.74 -23.35 -24.20
C SER A 683 0.57 -24.67 -24.97
N ILE A 684 1.44 -25.66 -24.76
CA ILE A 684 1.36 -26.96 -25.43
C ILE A 684 0.06 -27.69 -25.04
N VAL A 685 -0.26 -27.73 -23.75
CA VAL A 685 -1.50 -28.38 -23.28
C VAL A 685 -2.73 -27.64 -23.80
N SER A 686 -2.71 -26.30 -23.79
CA SER A 686 -3.82 -25.49 -24.31
C SER A 686 -4.00 -25.65 -25.82
N ALA A 687 -2.90 -25.71 -26.58
CA ALA A 687 -2.92 -25.96 -28.01
C ALA A 687 -3.46 -27.37 -28.34
N GLY A 688 -2.99 -28.41 -27.63
CA GLY A 688 -3.51 -29.76 -27.79
C GLY A 688 -5.00 -29.87 -27.48
N LEU A 689 -5.47 -29.20 -26.41
CA LEU A 689 -6.90 -29.11 -26.09
C LEU A 689 -7.69 -28.38 -27.18
N ALA A 690 -7.22 -27.22 -27.64
CA ALA A 690 -7.90 -26.44 -28.68
C ALA A 690 -8.01 -27.22 -29.99
N THR A 691 -6.93 -27.91 -30.41
CA THR A 691 -6.91 -28.77 -31.59
C THR A 691 -7.88 -29.94 -31.45
N GLY A 692 -7.87 -30.64 -30.31
CA GLY A 692 -8.81 -31.75 -30.06
C GLY A 692 -10.28 -31.31 -30.05
N LEU A 693 -10.57 -30.14 -29.47
CA LEU A 693 -11.91 -29.54 -29.46
C LEU A 693 -12.34 -29.08 -30.86
N GLY A 694 -11.41 -28.54 -31.65
CA GLY A 694 -11.64 -28.15 -33.04
C GLY A 694 -12.05 -29.34 -33.92
N PHE A 695 -11.31 -30.46 -33.82
CA PHE A 695 -11.69 -31.70 -34.52
C PHE A 695 -13.03 -32.24 -34.05
N ALA A 696 -13.30 -32.22 -32.74
CA ALA A 696 -14.58 -32.70 -32.21
C ALA A 696 -15.78 -31.81 -32.63
N MET A 697 -15.56 -30.51 -32.85
CA MET A 697 -16.60 -29.58 -33.32
C MET A 697 -16.70 -29.46 -34.84
N GLN A 698 -15.81 -30.11 -35.60
CA GLN A 698 -15.73 -29.96 -37.06
C GLN A 698 -17.09 -30.14 -37.74
N SER A 699 -17.78 -31.26 -37.48
CA SER A 699 -19.08 -31.53 -38.10
C SER A 699 -20.17 -30.54 -37.69
N ILE A 700 -20.11 -29.98 -36.47
CA ILE A 700 -21.08 -28.97 -36.00
C ILE A 700 -20.84 -27.64 -36.71
N LEU A 701 -19.57 -27.23 -36.83
CA LEU A 701 -19.20 -26.00 -37.52
C LEU A 701 -19.49 -26.08 -39.01
N GLU A 702 -19.15 -27.21 -39.65
CA GLU A 702 -19.50 -27.46 -41.05
C GLU A 702 -21.01 -27.36 -41.29
N ASN A 703 -21.83 -28.04 -40.47
CA ASN A 703 -23.29 -27.93 -40.56
C ASN A 703 -23.80 -26.50 -40.36
N PHE A 704 -23.19 -25.73 -39.46
CA PHE A 704 -23.53 -24.32 -39.25
C PHE A 704 -23.17 -23.45 -40.46
N PHE A 705 -21.97 -23.63 -41.03
CA PHE A 705 -21.54 -22.92 -42.22
C PHE A 705 -22.35 -23.31 -43.45
N TYR A 706 -22.68 -24.58 -43.62
CA TYR A 706 -23.60 -25.03 -44.66
C TYR A 706 -24.99 -24.42 -44.48
N GLY A 707 -25.50 -24.33 -43.25
CA GLY A 707 -26.76 -23.66 -42.94
C GLY A 707 -26.76 -22.17 -43.29
N ILE A 708 -25.70 -21.43 -42.95
CA ILE A 708 -25.52 -20.02 -43.34
C ILE A 708 -25.42 -19.90 -44.86
N SER A 709 -24.66 -20.79 -45.50
CA SER A 709 -24.52 -20.82 -46.95
C SER A 709 -25.86 -21.10 -47.64
N LEU A 710 -26.69 -21.99 -47.08
CA LEU A 710 -28.06 -22.26 -47.53
C LEU A 710 -29.00 -21.08 -47.33
N MET A 711 -28.88 -20.32 -46.23
CA MET A 711 -29.64 -19.09 -46.02
C MET A 711 -29.20 -17.94 -46.94
N SER A 712 -27.91 -17.91 -47.29
CA SER A 712 -27.35 -16.94 -48.25
C SER A 712 -27.62 -17.35 -49.70
N GLY A 713 -27.80 -18.65 -49.96
CA GLY A 713 -28.16 -19.21 -51.24
C GLY A 713 -29.66 -19.09 -51.48
N ARG A 714 -30.07 -18.77 -52.71
CA ARG A 714 -31.48 -18.65 -53.11
C ARG A 714 -32.19 -20.00 -53.23
N ILE A 715 -32.17 -20.82 -52.18
CA ILE A 715 -32.93 -22.07 -52.15
C ILE A 715 -34.25 -21.76 -51.44
N HIS A 716 -35.33 -21.68 -52.22
CA HIS A 716 -36.67 -21.49 -51.68
C HIS A 716 -37.19 -22.84 -51.17
N VAL A 717 -37.91 -22.82 -50.05
CA VAL A 717 -38.56 -24.02 -49.51
C VAL A 717 -39.68 -24.42 -50.47
N GLY A 718 -39.50 -25.53 -51.18
CA GLY A 718 -40.44 -26.09 -52.17
C GLY A 718 -40.09 -27.53 -52.48
#